data_AF-E1IC52-F1
#
_entry.id   AF-E1IC52-F1
#
_cell.length_a   1.000
_cell.length_b   1.000
_cell.length_c   1.000
_cell.angle_alpha   90.00
_cell.angle_beta   90.00
_cell.angle_gamma   90.00
#
_symmetry.space_group_name_H-M   'P 1'
#
loop_
_entity.id
_entity.type
_entity.pdbx_description
1 polymer ?
#
loop_
_entity_poly.entity_id
_entity_poly.type
_entity_poly.pdbx_seq_one_letter_code
_entity_poly.pdbx_strand_id
1 'polypeptide(L)'
;MTATTLTARRRALLAVLLCAGVLGLMGPLGRMVLMFPLLLLAPGYLIERRSASRDLPLLPRLTLWIGLSLSLWPLLYLWLTTFGLRLNDPLLWLLAILLALGSMAAAWHDLGSPPPNLPPLGGGIRLPPPAGAGWGGGNIVLALALLLLTLWVRLEQIKDLALPAWVDSVHHALMIRVAAEQGAAPFSLRPYLPVDDLPYHWGYHVLMATLMRLSGLDLVTLLLLPGQILNTLAGVVVAGLAHYLWRRPVAALGALLVVGLLAIMPAYYVSWGRYTQLSGLLLLPGLAIAWAEALRGGQRSHWALVSLQLAGLSLVHFRVLIFALALLAVQASLFFWQRGRLARVGMMLLSSLTALLLTTPWLWLLARRTLMPALASNGLAGGGSYNDFSSGLLWSGQNEWLVGMALLAALIGLGQRQQPALIMLLWAGVLLILSNPWLLTYLAPAAGLVLLLWAIRGRNWPAGIIALGLLLLNPWLVALPYLWLITNDVVIISLFVPLAVLIGGGAALCWDEIAPRLRWPRILRLSASALPQPQSLPLRSVRPLWQPRILRLSASALLLGLGLWGGLAQRSVINQVTILATPADYAALTWVASHTPSDAFFLINHSGWLPGSQRGVDGGWWLLPLTGRQTTTPPVLYIYGDPAYVARVQALEQQLASYTPGNEQALFDLIVREKITYLYFGPNAGTLKPEIFVGHPGFEVVYQVDGVTIIAVTLPAPAPDPPTDRQGALAPPRGAADWPGWCCAAPQSKRDARSGSRLHPG
;
A
#
# COMPACT_ATOMS: atom_id res chain seq x y z
N MET A 1 -9.11 24.01 50.01
CA MET A 1 -9.05 22.93 48.99
C MET A 1 -9.96 23.31 47.83
N THR A 2 -9.42 23.95 46.80
CA THR A 2 -10.18 24.23 45.58
C THR A 2 -10.26 22.94 44.76
N ALA A 3 -11.46 22.38 44.61
CA ALA A 3 -11.68 21.25 43.73
C ALA A 3 -11.30 21.65 42.31
N THR A 4 -10.15 21.19 41.81
CA THR A 4 -9.72 21.43 40.43
C THR A 4 -10.67 20.70 39.49
N THR A 5 -11.70 21.40 39.02
CA THR A 5 -12.66 20.85 38.06
C THR A 5 -11.94 20.49 36.77
N LEU A 6 -12.02 19.21 36.36
CA LEU A 6 -11.45 18.74 35.10
C LEU A 6 -12.02 19.53 33.92
N THR A 7 -11.16 19.91 32.97
CA THR A 7 -11.60 20.57 31.74
C THR A 7 -12.53 19.63 30.94
N ALA A 8 -13.46 20.17 30.17
CA ALA A 8 -14.38 19.37 29.34
C ALA A 8 -13.63 18.38 28.42
N ARG A 9 -12.46 18.78 27.91
CA ARG A 9 -11.58 17.94 27.08
C ARG A 9 -10.96 16.77 27.86
N ARG A 10 -10.52 17.01 29.11
CA ARG A 10 -10.00 15.94 29.98
C ARG A 10 -11.10 14.97 30.41
N ARG A 11 -12.33 15.46 30.66
CA ARG A 11 -13.49 14.59 30.91
C ARG A 11 -13.82 13.72 29.69
N ALA A 12 -13.80 14.29 28.49
CA ALA A 12 -14.00 13.52 27.26
C ALA A 12 -12.91 12.46 27.06
N LEU A 13 -11.64 12.78 27.34
CA LEU A 13 -10.55 11.80 27.32
C LEU A 13 -10.81 10.65 28.30
N LEU A 14 -11.21 10.92 29.55
CA LEU A 14 -11.55 9.88 30.52
C LEU A 14 -12.72 9.00 30.04
N ALA A 15 -13.76 9.59 29.46
CA ALA A 15 -14.88 8.83 28.90
C ALA A 15 -14.42 7.90 27.76
N VAL A 16 -13.58 8.40 26.84
CA VAL A 16 -12.99 7.59 25.78
C VAL A 16 -12.15 6.45 26.34
N LEU A 17 -11.35 6.70 27.38
CA LEU A 17 -10.53 5.68 28.03
C LEU A 17 -11.37 4.60 28.74
N LEU A 18 -12.47 4.98 29.37
CA LEU A 18 -13.41 4.04 29.98
C LEU A 18 -14.07 3.16 28.91
N CYS A 19 -14.56 3.76 27.81
CA CYS A 19 -15.11 3.01 26.68
C CYS A 19 -14.06 2.07 26.06
N ALA A 20 -12.82 2.54 25.91
CA ALA A 20 -11.70 1.74 25.44
C ALA A 20 -11.42 0.53 26.35
N GLY A 21 -11.47 0.71 27.68
CA GLY A 21 -11.31 -0.36 28.65
C GLY A 21 -12.41 -1.42 28.52
N VAL A 22 -13.67 -1.00 28.39
CA VAL A 22 -14.80 -1.92 28.17
C VAL A 22 -14.64 -2.67 26.84
N LEU A 23 -14.33 -1.97 25.75
CA LEU A 23 -14.11 -2.58 24.42
C LEU A 23 -12.99 -3.63 24.46
N GLY A 24 -11.90 -3.36 25.18
CA GLY A 24 -10.79 -4.31 25.34
C GLY A 24 -11.19 -5.64 25.99
N LEU A 25 -12.31 -5.68 26.73
CA LEU A 25 -12.83 -6.88 27.37
C LEU A 25 -13.83 -7.66 26.51
N MET A 26 -14.31 -7.10 25.39
CA MET A 26 -15.35 -7.68 24.53
C MET A 26 -14.84 -8.75 23.53
N GLY A 27 -13.70 -9.38 23.81
CA GLY A 27 -13.09 -10.40 22.95
C GLY A 27 -12.21 -9.84 21.82
N PRO A 28 -11.86 -10.66 20.81
CA PRO A 28 -10.86 -10.30 19.82
C PRO A 28 -11.15 -9.03 19.00
N LEU A 29 -12.39 -8.87 18.54
CA LEU A 29 -12.81 -7.67 17.80
C LEU A 29 -12.72 -6.40 18.65
N GLY A 30 -13.16 -6.47 19.91
CA GLY A 30 -13.05 -5.36 20.85
C GLY A 30 -11.59 -4.96 21.11
N ARG A 31 -10.70 -5.94 21.31
CA ARG A 31 -9.25 -5.70 21.40
C ARG A 31 -8.66 -5.12 20.12
N MET A 32 -9.11 -5.54 18.94
CA MET A 32 -8.66 -4.95 17.66
C MET A 32 -9.04 -3.47 17.57
N VAL A 33 -10.28 -3.09 17.91
CA VAL A 33 -10.74 -1.69 17.90
C VAL A 33 -9.90 -0.81 18.82
N LEU A 34 -9.39 -1.37 19.93
CA LEU A 34 -8.49 -0.67 20.85
C LEU A 34 -7.04 -0.62 20.34
N MET A 35 -6.50 -1.77 19.95
CA MET A 35 -5.08 -1.94 19.65
C MET A 35 -4.73 -1.34 18.29
N PHE A 36 -5.59 -1.41 17.29
CA PHE A 36 -5.20 -0.96 15.96
C PHE A 36 -4.97 0.56 15.88
N PRO A 37 -5.84 1.43 16.43
CA PRO A 37 -5.55 2.85 16.54
C PRO A 37 -4.30 3.13 17.39
N LEU A 38 -4.07 2.36 18.46
CA LEU A 38 -2.86 2.47 19.28
C LEU A 38 -1.61 2.22 18.41
N LEU A 39 -1.58 1.13 17.64
CA LEU A 39 -0.47 0.78 16.76
C LEU A 39 -0.25 1.79 15.63
N LEU A 40 -1.34 2.36 15.09
CA LEU A 40 -1.31 3.29 13.94
C LEU A 40 -1.05 4.75 14.31
N LEU A 41 -1.33 5.17 15.55
CA LEU A 41 -1.28 6.58 15.94
C LEU A 41 -0.27 6.86 17.05
N ALA A 42 -0.14 5.98 18.06
CA ALA A 42 0.63 6.30 19.26
C ALA A 42 2.12 6.51 19.01
N PRO A 43 2.85 5.63 18.30
CA PRO A 43 4.27 5.84 18.04
C PRO A 43 4.53 7.18 17.33
N GLY A 44 3.76 7.45 16.27
CA GLY A 44 3.86 8.69 15.51
C GLY A 44 3.50 9.94 16.31
N TYR A 45 2.44 9.89 17.11
CA TYR A 45 2.04 10.99 18.01
C TYR A 45 3.13 11.32 19.03
N LEU A 46 3.73 10.30 19.66
CA LEU A 46 4.77 10.46 20.67
C LEU A 46 6.10 10.97 20.13
N ILE A 47 6.41 10.69 18.86
CA ILE A 47 7.60 11.24 18.19
C ILE A 47 7.32 12.66 17.67
N GLU A 48 6.20 12.86 16.96
CA GLU A 48 5.86 14.14 16.33
C GLU A 48 5.73 15.27 17.35
N ARG A 49 5.23 15.01 18.56
CA ARG A 49 5.12 16.02 19.62
C ARG A 49 6.46 16.65 20.05
N ARG A 50 7.59 16.01 19.72
CA ARG A 50 8.95 16.53 19.96
C ARG A 50 9.50 17.32 18.76
N SER A 51 8.69 17.51 17.71
CA SER A 51 9.01 18.27 16.51
C SER A 51 8.21 19.58 16.47
N ALA A 52 8.70 20.57 15.70
CA ALA A 52 7.94 21.78 15.40
C ALA A 52 6.72 21.57 14.49
N SER A 53 6.50 20.34 14.01
CA SER A 53 5.28 19.95 13.31
C SER A 53 4.01 20.08 14.17
N ARG A 54 4.15 20.25 15.49
CA ARG A 54 3.05 20.46 16.44
C ARG A 54 2.20 21.70 16.11
N ASP A 55 2.78 22.66 15.40
CA ASP A 55 2.09 23.89 14.97
C ASP A 55 1.14 23.66 13.76
N LEU A 56 1.21 22.48 13.11
CA LEU A 56 0.34 22.15 12.00
C LEU A 56 -1.11 21.87 12.47
N PRO A 57 -2.11 22.06 11.60
CA PRO A 57 -3.47 21.64 11.89
C PRO A 57 -3.56 20.12 12.17
N LEU A 58 -4.58 19.70 12.93
CA LEU A 58 -4.73 18.31 13.38
C LEU A 58 -4.70 17.29 12.24
N LEU A 59 -5.37 17.55 11.12
CA LEU A 59 -5.45 16.56 10.04
C LEU A 59 -4.08 16.27 9.38
N PRO A 60 -3.26 17.26 8.96
CA PRO A 60 -1.86 17.04 8.60
C PRO A 60 -1.03 16.33 9.68
N ARG A 61 -1.27 16.61 10.96
CA ARG A 61 -0.57 15.91 12.06
C ARG A 61 -0.99 14.44 12.16
N LEU A 62 -2.28 14.12 12.01
CA LEU A 62 -2.78 12.74 11.93
C LEU A 62 -2.11 12.00 10.75
N THR A 63 -1.97 12.66 9.60
CA THR A 63 -1.24 12.12 8.45
C THR A 63 0.22 11.79 8.80
N LEU A 64 0.91 12.67 9.54
CA LEU A 64 2.26 12.40 10.03
C LEU A 64 2.29 11.25 11.04
N TRP A 65 1.33 11.17 11.96
CA TRP A 65 1.30 10.11 12.98
C TRP A 65 1.12 8.73 12.35
N ILE A 66 0.23 8.62 11.37
CA ILE A 66 0.02 7.37 10.61
C ILE A 66 1.32 6.98 9.89
N GLY A 67 1.92 7.90 9.14
CA GLY A 67 3.17 7.62 8.43
C GLY A 67 4.32 7.23 9.36
N LEU A 68 4.52 7.95 10.47
CA LEU A 68 5.57 7.60 11.44
C LEU A 68 5.32 6.24 12.08
N SER A 69 4.08 5.93 12.48
CA SER A 69 3.78 4.64 13.13
C SER A 69 3.96 3.47 12.17
N LEU A 70 3.53 3.60 10.91
CA LEU A 70 3.77 2.62 9.85
C LEU A 70 5.26 2.44 9.52
N SER A 71 6.12 3.39 9.91
CA SER A 71 7.58 3.30 9.73
C SER A 71 8.27 2.60 10.91
N LEU A 72 7.82 2.87 12.13
CA LEU A 72 8.52 2.46 13.35
C LEU A 72 8.37 0.96 13.64
N TRP A 73 7.21 0.37 13.34
CA TRP A 73 7.01 -1.08 13.53
C TRP A 73 7.95 -1.92 12.65
N PRO A 74 8.03 -1.69 11.32
CA PRO A 74 9.00 -2.39 10.47
C PRO A 74 10.45 -2.18 10.92
N LEU A 75 10.82 -0.96 11.33
CA LEU A 75 12.17 -0.67 11.81
C LEU A 75 12.51 -1.42 13.11
N LEU A 76 11.56 -1.48 14.05
CA LEU A 76 11.71 -2.28 15.27
C LEU A 76 11.97 -3.75 14.94
N TYR A 77 11.12 -4.34 14.09
CA TYR A 77 11.26 -5.72 13.66
C TYR A 77 12.57 -5.98 12.90
N LEU A 78 13.01 -5.05 12.06
CA LEU A 78 14.26 -5.16 11.31
C LEU A 78 15.44 -5.34 12.27
N TRP A 79 15.56 -4.45 13.24
CA TRP A 79 16.69 -4.44 14.15
C TRP A 79 16.62 -5.56 15.19
N LEU A 80 15.43 -5.89 15.72
CA LEU A 80 15.27 -7.06 16.59
C LEU A 80 15.74 -8.33 15.86
N THR A 81 15.27 -8.55 14.63
CA THR A 81 15.62 -9.73 13.84
C THR A 81 17.12 -9.74 13.51
N THR A 82 17.70 -8.59 13.18
CA THR A 82 19.14 -8.46 12.91
C THR A 82 19.99 -8.84 14.11
N PHE A 83 19.54 -8.52 15.34
CA PHE A 83 20.21 -8.91 16.58
C PHE A 83 19.83 -10.31 17.08
N GLY A 84 19.06 -11.09 16.31
CA GLY A 84 18.57 -12.42 16.73
C GLY A 84 17.54 -12.38 17.86
N LEU A 85 16.96 -11.20 18.13
CA LEU A 85 15.92 -11.00 19.15
C LEU A 85 14.53 -11.23 18.55
N ARG A 86 13.61 -11.70 19.39
CA ARG A 86 12.21 -11.96 19.03
C ARG A 86 11.29 -11.20 19.95
N LEU A 87 10.24 -10.63 19.38
CA LEU A 87 9.18 -9.96 20.14
C LEU A 87 8.22 -11.03 20.67
N ASN A 88 8.40 -11.47 21.92
CA ASN A 88 7.48 -12.40 22.59
C ASN A 88 6.22 -11.67 23.12
N ASP A 89 5.19 -12.41 23.53
CA ASP A 89 3.92 -11.82 23.96
C ASP A 89 4.07 -10.89 25.17
N PRO A 90 4.83 -11.25 26.23
CA PRO A 90 5.03 -10.34 27.37
C PRO A 90 5.65 -9.00 26.98
N LEU A 91 6.68 -9.01 26.13
CA LEU A 91 7.33 -7.79 25.66
C LEU A 91 6.40 -6.97 24.76
N LEU A 92 5.61 -7.62 23.92
CA LEU A 92 4.65 -6.96 23.06
C LEU A 92 3.55 -6.26 23.87
N TRP A 93 3.00 -6.93 24.89
CA TRP A 93 2.02 -6.34 25.82
C TRP A 93 2.63 -5.20 26.63
N LEU A 94 3.87 -5.36 27.14
CA LEU A 94 4.58 -4.28 27.82
C LEU A 94 4.72 -3.05 26.92
N LEU A 95 5.13 -3.23 25.67
CA LEU A 95 5.25 -2.14 24.69
C LEU A 95 3.90 -1.47 24.44
N ALA A 96 2.82 -2.25 24.27
CA ALA A 96 1.48 -1.72 24.09
C ALA A 96 1.01 -0.89 25.30
N ILE A 97 1.25 -1.38 26.53
CA ILE A 97 0.93 -0.67 27.77
C ILE A 97 1.72 0.64 27.86
N LEU A 98 3.04 0.60 27.59
CA LEU A 98 3.88 1.80 27.61
C LEU A 98 3.45 2.83 26.56
N LEU A 99 3.08 2.39 25.35
CA LEU A 99 2.54 3.26 24.32
C LEU A 99 1.21 3.88 24.74
N ALA A 100 0.32 3.10 25.36
CA ALA A 100 -0.98 3.57 25.85
C ALA A 100 -0.81 4.59 26.97
N LEU A 101 -0.02 4.27 28.01
CA LEU A 101 0.26 5.16 29.13
C LEU A 101 0.99 6.43 28.68
N GLY A 102 2.00 6.30 27.81
CA GLY A 102 2.73 7.44 27.26
C GLY A 102 1.83 8.37 26.45
N SER A 103 0.97 7.81 25.60
CA SER A 103 0.01 8.58 24.79
C SER A 103 -1.05 9.25 25.65
N MET A 104 -1.55 8.55 26.68
CA MET A 104 -2.49 9.09 27.64
C MET A 104 -1.89 10.26 28.42
N ALA A 105 -0.67 10.12 28.95
CA ALA A 105 0.02 11.18 29.66
C ALA A 105 0.30 12.39 28.76
N ALA A 106 0.71 12.15 27.51
CA ALA A 106 0.91 13.20 26.52
C ALA A 106 -0.39 13.94 26.18
N ALA A 107 -1.47 13.20 25.91
CA ALA A 107 -2.79 13.77 25.61
C ALA A 107 -3.34 14.55 26.81
N TRP A 108 -3.18 14.05 28.03
CA TRP A 108 -3.62 14.73 29.25
C TRP A 108 -2.95 16.10 29.44
N HIS A 109 -1.65 16.17 29.13
CA HIS A 109 -0.88 17.41 29.14
C HIS A 109 -1.33 18.37 28.03
N ASP A 110 -1.47 17.87 26.81
CA ASP A 110 -1.89 18.66 25.64
C ASP A 110 -3.30 19.25 25.79
N LEU A 111 -4.22 18.52 26.42
CA LEU A 111 -5.61 18.97 26.64
C LEU A 111 -5.77 19.88 27.87
N GLY A 112 -4.78 19.94 28.75
CA GLY A 112 -4.79 20.77 29.95
C GLY A 112 -4.01 22.08 29.84
N SER A 113 -3.09 22.18 28.87
CA SER A 113 -2.40 23.42 28.59
C SER A 113 -3.33 24.34 27.79
N PRO A 114 -3.51 25.62 28.15
CA PRO A 114 -4.09 26.59 27.22
C PRO A 114 -3.26 26.59 25.93
N PRO A 115 -3.87 26.83 24.74
CA PRO A 115 -3.11 26.93 23.51
C PRO A 115 -1.96 27.91 23.73
N PRO A 116 -0.72 27.56 23.36
CA PRO A 116 0.42 28.37 23.76
C PRO A 116 0.28 29.79 23.21
N ASN A 117 0.17 30.78 24.10
CA ASN A 117 0.63 32.14 23.82
C ASN A 117 2.16 32.12 23.91
N LEU A 118 2.82 31.38 23.02
CA LEU A 118 4.28 31.36 22.96
C LEU A 118 4.75 32.55 22.12
N PRO A 119 5.63 33.43 22.65
CA PRO A 119 6.34 34.38 21.81
C PRO A 119 7.22 33.62 20.80
N PRO A 120 7.47 34.20 19.61
CA PRO A 120 8.10 33.51 18.50
C PRO A 120 9.55 33.14 18.83
N LEU A 121 9.80 31.86 19.11
CA LEU A 121 11.15 31.31 19.11
C LEU A 121 11.60 31.09 17.66
N GLY A 122 12.41 32.03 17.15
CA GLY A 122 13.12 31.93 15.88
C GLY A 122 12.52 32.81 14.78
N GLY A 123 13.32 33.78 14.29
CA GLY A 123 13.00 34.79 13.28
C GLY A 123 12.71 34.30 11.86
N GLY A 124 12.05 33.14 11.71
CA GLY A 124 11.41 32.77 10.45
C GLY A 124 10.07 33.48 10.32
N ILE A 125 9.83 34.14 9.18
CA ILE A 125 8.53 34.74 8.83
C ILE A 125 7.46 33.65 8.97
N ARG A 126 6.71 33.66 10.09
CA ARG A 126 5.48 32.90 10.24
C ARG A 126 4.46 33.55 9.31
N LEU A 127 4.07 32.85 8.24
CA LEU A 127 2.83 33.22 7.56
C LEU A 127 1.71 32.89 8.56
N PRO A 128 0.94 33.88 9.05
CA PRO A 128 -0.22 33.59 9.86
C PRO A 128 -1.13 32.63 9.07
N PRO A 129 -1.80 31.66 9.74
CA PRO A 129 -2.80 30.86 9.07
C PRO A 129 -3.81 31.82 8.43
N PRO A 130 -4.17 31.66 7.15
CA PRO A 130 -5.16 32.52 6.53
C PRO A 130 -6.44 32.47 7.36
N ALA A 131 -7.12 33.61 7.49
CA ALA A 131 -8.40 33.69 8.19
C ALA A 131 -9.35 32.62 7.62
N GLY A 132 -9.71 31.60 8.43
CA GLY A 132 -10.53 30.46 8.00
C GLY A 132 -9.81 29.12 7.79
N ALA A 133 -8.51 29.01 8.08
CA ALA A 133 -7.77 27.73 8.07
C ALA A 133 -8.17 26.74 9.20
N GLY A 134 -8.92 27.21 10.19
CA GLY A 134 -9.46 26.37 11.25
C GLY A 134 -10.65 25.53 10.76
N TRP A 135 -10.70 24.27 11.20
CA TRP A 135 -11.89 23.45 11.01
C TRP A 135 -13.04 24.01 11.84
N GLY A 136 -14.05 24.58 11.18
CA GLY A 136 -15.32 24.88 11.85
C GLY A 136 -16.00 23.58 12.28
N GLY A 137 -16.78 23.61 13.37
CA GLY A 137 -17.47 22.42 13.89
C GLY A 137 -18.27 21.66 12.83
N GLY A 138 -18.94 22.37 11.91
CA GLY A 138 -19.67 21.74 10.80
C GLY A 138 -18.80 20.95 9.82
N ASN A 139 -17.57 21.40 9.54
CA ASN A 139 -16.65 20.66 8.67
C ASN A 139 -16.17 19.37 9.35
N ILE A 140 -15.96 19.39 10.68
CA ILE A 140 -15.56 18.20 11.45
C ILE A 140 -16.68 17.16 11.39
N VAL A 141 -17.92 17.58 11.67
CA VAL A 141 -19.09 16.70 11.59
C VAL A 141 -19.23 16.10 10.19
N LEU A 142 -19.08 16.92 9.14
CA LEU A 142 -19.15 16.44 7.76
C LEU A 142 -18.03 15.46 7.42
N ALA A 143 -16.78 15.72 7.81
CA ALA A 143 -15.69 14.76 7.59
C ALA A 143 -15.91 13.44 8.34
N LEU A 144 -16.40 13.50 9.58
CA LEU A 144 -16.75 12.30 10.34
C LEU A 144 -17.89 11.53 9.65
N ALA A 145 -18.91 12.21 9.16
CA ALA A 145 -20.00 11.57 8.40
C ALA A 145 -19.48 10.90 7.11
N LEU A 146 -18.61 11.58 6.35
CA LEU A 146 -17.98 11.00 5.17
C LEU A 146 -17.10 9.79 5.52
N LEU A 147 -16.31 9.87 6.59
CA LEU A 147 -15.46 8.76 7.05
C LEU A 147 -16.28 7.56 7.50
N LEU A 148 -17.36 7.77 8.26
CA LEU A 148 -18.25 6.71 8.69
C LEU A 148 -18.98 6.07 7.49
N LEU A 149 -19.41 6.88 6.52
CA LEU A 149 -20.00 6.40 5.29
C LEU A 149 -18.99 5.58 4.47
N THR A 150 -17.75 6.04 4.33
CA THR A 150 -16.66 5.27 3.70
C THR A 150 -16.45 3.95 4.41
N LEU A 151 -16.28 3.97 5.75
CA LEU A 151 -16.08 2.75 6.53
C LEU A 151 -17.22 1.77 6.33
N TRP A 152 -18.47 2.23 6.40
CA TRP A 152 -19.63 1.38 6.17
C TRP A 152 -19.61 0.75 4.77
N VAL A 153 -19.33 1.52 3.72
CA VAL A 153 -19.20 0.97 2.35
C VAL A 153 -18.09 -0.09 2.31
N ARG A 154 -16.96 0.16 2.95
CA ARG A 154 -15.82 -0.78 3.00
C ARG A 154 -16.17 -2.09 3.72
N LEU A 155 -16.93 -2.02 4.81
CA LEU A 155 -17.41 -3.21 5.52
C LEU A 155 -18.47 -3.97 4.72
N GLU A 156 -19.38 -3.25 4.06
CA GLU A 156 -20.40 -3.83 3.19
C GLU A 156 -19.79 -4.63 2.04
N GLN A 157 -18.68 -4.15 1.47
CA GLN A 157 -17.98 -4.82 0.37
C GLN A 157 -17.44 -6.21 0.76
N ILE A 158 -17.02 -6.42 2.02
CA ILE A 158 -16.39 -7.67 2.47
C ILE A 158 -17.34 -8.64 3.18
N LYS A 159 -18.59 -8.25 3.42
CA LYS A 159 -19.52 -8.99 4.28
C LYS A 159 -19.79 -10.43 3.81
N ASP A 160 -19.73 -10.66 2.50
CA ASP A 160 -20.02 -11.93 1.86
C ASP A 160 -18.74 -12.73 1.49
N LEU A 161 -17.55 -12.21 1.82
CA LEU A 161 -16.29 -12.90 1.57
C LEU A 161 -16.03 -13.94 2.66
N ALA A 162 -15.97 -15.22 2.28
CA ALA A 162 -15.53 -16.30 3.18
C ALA A 162 -14.02 -16.23 3.48
N LEU A 163 -13.23 -15.91 2.46
CA LEU A 163 -11.78 -15.69 2.55
C LEU A 163 -11.40 -14.42 1.79
N PRO A 164 -10.27 -13.77 2.13
CA PRO A 164 -9.75 -12.64 1.36
C PRO A 164 -9.57 -13.01 -0.11
N ALA A 165 -9.85 -12.07 -1.01
CA ALA A 165 -9.82 -12.36 -2.44
C ALA A 165 -8.39 -12.46 -3.00
N TRP A 166 -8.26 -13.29 -4.04
CA TRP A 166 -7.12 -13.38 -4.95
C TRP A 166 -5.76 -13.73 -4.35
N VAL A 167 -4.76 -13.57 -5.19
CA VAL A 167 -3.42 -14.11 -5.06
C VAL A 167 -2.61 -13.44 -3.94
N ASP A 168 -2.52 -12.10 -3.90
CA ASP A 168 -1.65 -11.43 -2.92
C ASP A 168 -2.08 -11.75 -1.48
N SER A 169 -3.38 -11.95 -1.26
CA SER A 169 -3.92 -12.27 0.06
C SER A 169 -3.39 -13.58 0.64
N VAL A 170 -3.24 -14.64 -0.18
CA VAL A 170 -2.66 -15.93 0.25
C VAL A 170 -1.21 -15.76 0.69
N HIS A 171 -0.45 -14.94 -0.03
CA HIS A 171 0.94 -14.63 0.28
C HIS A 171 1.06 -13.81 1.57
N HIS A 172 0.18 -12.81 1.73
CA HIS A 172 0.10 -11.99 2.92
C HIS A 172 -0.26 -12.82 4.15
N ALA A 173 -1.21 -13.76 4.02
CA ALA A 173 -1.57 -14.68 5.08
C ALA A 173 -0.35 -15.47 5.58
N LEU A 174 0.40 -16.12 4.67
CA LEU A 174 1.57 -16.90 5.05
C LEU A 174 2.64 -16.06 5.76
N MET A 175 2.95 -14.88 5.22
CA MET A 175 3.96 -13.99 5.80
C MET A 175 3.56 -13.43 7.16
N ILE A 176 2.28 -13.10 7.36
CA ILE A 176 1.75 -12.65 8.65
C ILE A 176 1.84 -13.78 9.68
N ARG A 177 1.44 -14.99 9.29
CA ARG A 177 1.53 -16.18 10.15
C ARG A 177 2.97 -16.41 10.61
N VAL A 178 3.91 -16.45 9.68
CA VAL A 178 5.35 -16.60 9.96
C VAL A 178 5.83 -15.52 10.92
N ALA A 179 5.52 -14.24 10.66
CA ALA A 179 5.95 -13.14 11.52
C ALA A 179 5.31 -13.20 12.92
N ALA A 180 4.07 -13.65 13.02
CA ALA A 180 3.36 -13.80 14.29
C ALA A 180 3.97 -14.93 15.13
N GLU A 181 4.16 -16.10 14.54
CA GLU A 181 4.70 -17.30 15.21
C GLU A 181 6.17 -17.11 15.61
N GLN A 182 6.98 -16.48 14.77
CA GLN A 182 8.40 -16.26 15.06
C GLN A 182 8.65 -15.03 15.94
N GLY A 183 7.73 -14.06 15.96
CA GLY A 183 7.95 -12.76 16.61
C GLY A 183 9.10 -11.97 15.99
N ALA A 184 9.39 -12.20 14.71
CA ALA A 184 10.50 -11.61 13.96
C ALA A 184 10.05 -11.22 12.55
N ALA A 185 10.89 -10.46 11.84
CA ALA A 185 10.67 -10.17 10.43
C ALA A 185 10.77 -11.48 9.62
N PRO A 186 9.90 -11.71 8.63
CA PRO A 186 9.83 -12.98 7.89
C PRO A 186 10.95 -13.08 6.84
N PHE A 187 12.21 -13.05 7.27
CA PHE A 187 13.38 -13.33 6.41
C PHE A 187 13.46 -14.80 6.01
N SER A 188 12.89 -15.70 6.81
CA SER A 188 12.69 -17.12 6.48
C SER A 188 11.21 -17.47 6.57
N LEU A 189 10.72 -18.24 5.61
CA LEU A 189 9.34 -18.76 5.59
C LEU A 189 9.24 -20.17 6.20
N ARG A 190 10.31 -20.66 6.84
CA ARG A 190 10.29 -21.95 7.55
C ARG A 190 9.35 -21.91 8.77
N PRO A 191 8.73 -23.04 9.13
CA PRO A 191 8.84 -24.36 8.49
C PRO A 191 7.94 -24.55 7.26
N TYR A 192 7.13 -23.55 6.89
CA TYR A 192 6.10 -23.69 5.85
C TYR A 192 6.66 -23.76 4.43
N LEU A 193 7.68 -22.96 4.12
CA LEU A 193 8.39 -23.03 2.84
C LEU A 193 9.91 -23.02 3.11
N PRO A 194 10.71 -23.81 2.37
CA PRO A 194 12.17 -23.80 2.46
C PRO A 194 12.75 -22.58 1.74
N VAL A 195 12.29 -21.39 2.12
CA VAL A 195 12.70 -20.10 1.60
C VAL A 195 13.35 -19.33 2.71
N ASP A 196 14.65 -19.12 2.57
CA ASP A 196 15.48 -18.34 3.47
C ASP A 196 15.98 -17.08 2.73
N ASP A 197 16.36 -16.04 3.47
CA ASP A 197 16.80 -14.75 2.90
C ASP A 197 15.79 -14.15 1.91
N LEU A 198 14.51 -14.09 2.30
CA LEU A 198 13.40 -13.62 1.47
C LEU A 198 13.57 -12.14 1.09
N PRO A 199 13.77 -11.80 -0.21
CA PRO A 199 13.97 -10.41 -0.66
C PRO A 199 12.64 -9.73 -1.01
N TYR A 200 11.63 -9.87 -0.15
CA TYR A 200 10.31 -9.24 -0.31
C TYR A 200 10.03 -8.23 0.81
N HIS A 201 9.35 -7.11 0.52
CA HIS A 201 8.99 -6.11 1.53
C HIS A 201 7.94 -6.63 2.51
N TRP A 202 8.18 -6.53 3.82
CA TRP A 202 7.35 -7.19 4.85
C TRP A 202 6.80 -6.24 5.92
N GLY A 203 6.94 -4.93 5.75
CA GLY A 203 6.55 -3.95 6.77
C GLY A 203 5.06 -3.97 7.13
N TYR A 204 4.17 -4.24 6.15
CA TYR A 204 2.75 -4.46 6.40
C TYR A 204 2.51 -5.72 7.26
N HIS A 205 3.22 -6.80 6.96
CA HIS A 205 2.99 -8.11 7.58
C HIS A 205 3.34 -8.11 9.06
N VAL A 206 4.44 -7.46 9.46
CA VAL A 206 4.82 -7.39 10.88
C VAL A 206 3.87 -6.51 11.71
N LEU A 207 3.29 -5.48 11.10
CA LEU A 207 2.24 -4.68 11.73
C LEU A 207 0.97 -5.51 11.94
N MET A 208 0.55 -6.25 10.91
CA MET A 208 -0.62 -7.14 11.02
C MET A 208 -0.37 -8.30 12.00
N ALA A 209 0.82 -8.89 12.01
CA ALA A 209 1.22 -9.91 12.98
C ALA A 209 1.19 -9.38 14.43
N THR A 210 1.65 -8.14 14.64
CA THR A 210 1.56 -7.45 15.93
C THR A 210 0.09 -7.27 16.35
N LEU A 211 -0.75 -6.81 15.43
CA LEU A 211 -2.19 -6.66 15.68
C LEU A 211 -2.85 -8.01 15.98
N MET A 212 -2.53 -9.06 15.22
CA MET A 212 -3.04 -10.42 15.38
C MET A 212 -2.79 -10.92 16.80
N ARG A 213 -1.56 -10.76 17.32
CA ARG A 213 -1.18 -11.24 18.65
C ARG A 213 -1.80 -10.41 19.78
N LEU A 214 -1.88 -9.10 19.64
CA LEU A 214 -2.51 -8.22 20.65
C LEU A 214 -4.03 -8.34 20.68
N SER A 215 -4.66 -8.59 19.52
CA SER A 215 -6.12 -8.73 19.41
C SER A 215 -6.59 -10.17 19.64
N GLY A 216 -5.79 -11.16 19.25
CA GLY A 216 -6.20 -12.56 19.16
C GLY A 216 -7.17 -12.83 18.01
N LEU A 217 -7.16 -12.02 16.95
CA LEU A 217 -7.93 -12.28 15.74
C LEU A 217 -7.38 -13.47 14.97
N ASP A 218 -8.25 -14.23 14.33
CA ASP A 218 -7.86 -15.19 13.30
C ASP A 218 -7.36 -14.47 12.04
N LEU A 219 -6.62 -15.19 11.20
CA LEU A 219 -5.92 -14.63 10.05
C LEU A 219 -6.87 -14.12 8.95
N VAL A 220 -8.05 -14.73 8.80
CA VAL A 220 -9.06 -14.34 7.82
C VAL A 220 -9.66 -13.00 8.21
N THR A 221 -10.15 -12.89 9.45
CA THR A 221 -10.71 -11.65 9.98
C THR A 221 -9.68 -10.52 9.99
N LEU A 222 -8.42 -10.82 10.32
CA LEU A 222 -7.31 -9.87 10.31
C LEU A 222 -7.03 -9.29 8.91
N LEU A 223 -7.14 -10.08 7.85
CA LEU A 223 -6.90 -9.61 6.48
C LEU A 223 -8.07 -8.81 5.92
N LEU A 224 -9.31 -9.16 6.29
CA LEU A 224 -10.51 -8.46 5.81
C LEU A 224 -10.72 -7.13 6.53
N LEU A 225 -10.82 -7.15 7.87
CA LEU A 225 -11.33 -6.00 8.63
C LEU A 225 -10.27 -4.88 8.78
N PRO A 226 -9.06 -5.13 9.33
CA PRO A 226 -7.95 -4.17 9.30
C PRO A 226 -7.63 -3.66 7.89
N GLY A 227 -7.69 -4.51 6.85
CA GLY A 227 -7.49 -4.10 5.46
C GLY A 227 -8.44 -2.98 5.02
N GLN A 228 -9.72 -3.08 5.40
CA GLN A 228 -10.74 -2.07 5.12
C GLN A 228 -10.61 -0.80 5.97
N ILE A 229 -10.13 -0.93 7.20
CA ILE A 229 -9.78 0.23 8.04
C ILE A 229 -8.61 1.00 7.41
N LEU A 230 -7.55 0.32 6.96
CA LEU A 230 -6.45 0.95 6.22
C LEU A 230 -6.95 1.62 4.93
N ASN A 231 -7.91 1.00 4.24
CA ASN A 231 -8.53 1.56 3.03
C ASN A 231 -9.25 2.88 3.33
N THR A 232 -10.01 2.91 4.42
CA THR A 232 -10.71 4.11 4.91
C THR A 232 -9.72 5.21 5.29
N LEU A 233 -8.61 4.85 5.95
CA LEU A 233 -7.55 5.79 6.34
C LEU A 233 -6.84 6.42 5.14
N ALA A 234 -6.90 5.83 3.95
CA ALA A 234 -6.37 6.44 2.73
C ALA A 234 -7.03 7.79 2.47
N GLY A 235 -8.35 7.90 2.72
CA GLY A 235 -9.06 9.18 2.63
C GLY A 235 -8.54 10.20 3.63
N VAL A 236 -8.23 9.80 4.87
CA VAL A 236 -7.71 10.68 5.92
C VAL A 236 -6.35 11.26 5.53
N VAL A 237 -5.41 10.42 5.11
CA VAL A 237 -4.04 10.87 4.82
C VAL A 237 -3.99 11.76 3.58
N VAL A 238 -4.77 11.45 2.55
CA VAL A 238 -4.85 12.26 1.31
C VAL A 238 -5.57 13.58 1.59
N ALA A 239 -6.64 13.57 2.40
CA ALA A 239 -7.29 14.79 2.87
C ALA A 239 -6.35 15.67 3.69
N GLY A 240 -5.47 15.08 4.52
CA GLY A 240 -4.44 15.81 5.24
C GLY A 240 -3.38 16.44 4.33
N LEU A 241 -2.96 15.74 3.27
CA LEU A 241 -2.07 16.32 2.24
C LEU A 241 -2.76 17.46 1.47
N ALA A 242 -4.01 17.27 1.05
CA ALA A 242 -4.79 18.31 0.39
C ALA A 242 -4.96 19.54 1.30
N HIS A 243 -5.30 19.33 2.58
CA HIS A 243 -5.39 20.39 3.56
C HIS A 243 -4.05 21.14 3.72
N TYR A 244 -2.94 20.40 3.78
CA TYR A 244 -1.61 20.98 3.94
C TYR A 244 -1.18 21.82 2.72
N LEU A 245 -1.35 21.28 1.51
CA LEU A 245 -0.91 21.94 0.28
C LEU A 245 -1.79 23.14 -0.07
N TRP A 246 -3.11 22.98 -0.04
CA TRP A 246 -4.06 24.03 -0.42
C TRP A 246 -4.40 24.98 0.72
N ARG A 247 -4.09 24.62 1.97
CA ARG A 247 -4.35 25.41 3.19
C ARG A 247 -5.84 25.75 3.38
N ARG A 248 -6.72 24.87 2.91
CA ARG A 248 -8.18 25.03 2.93
C ARG A 248 -8.84 23.75 3.47
N PRO A 249 -9.75 23.82 4.45
CA PRO A 249 -10.44 22.63 4.95
C PRO A 249 -11.39 22.02 3.92
N VAL A 250 -11.94 22.82 3.00
CA VAL A 250 -12.79 22.32 1.90
C VAL A 250 -12.01 21.40 0.96
N ALA A 251 -10.72 21.67 0.74
CA ALA A 251 -9.88 20.78 -0.06
C ALA A 251 -9.72 19.40 0.57
N ALA A 252 -9.67 19.36 1.91
CA ALA A 252 -9.66 18.10 2.65
C ALA A 252 -10.97 17.31 2.47
N LEU A 253 -12.12 17.99 2.56
CA LEU A 253 -13.43 17.37 2.38
C LEU A 253 -13.63 16.82 0.97
N GLY A 254 -13.23 17.58 -0.06
CA GLY A 254 -13.28 17.12 -1.45
C GLY A 254 -12.37 15.92 -1.69
N ALA A 255 -11.13 15.96 -1.17
CA ALA A 255 -10.22 14.82 -1.28
C ALA A 255 -10.76 13.58 -0.55
N LEU A 256 -11.30 13.75 0.67
CA LEU A 256 -11.90 12.66 1.44
C LEU A 256 -13.09 12.02 0.71
N LEU A 257 -13.97 12.83 0.13
CA LEU A 257 -15.10 12.38 -0.68
C LEU A 257 -14.61 11.58 -1.89
N VAL A 258 -13.61 12.10 -2.63
CA VAL A 258 -13.09 11.42 -3.82
C VAL A 258 -12.48 10.07 -3.45
N VAL A 259 -11.52 10.03 -2.52
CA VAL A 259 -10.84 8.78 -2.15
C VAL A 259 -11.77 7.77 -1.50
N GLY A 260 -12.68 8.24 -0.64
CA GLY A 260 -13.56 7.37 0.13
C GLY A 260 -14.73 6.80 -0.68
N LEU A 261 -15.32 7.59 -1.59
CA LEU A 261 -16.66 7.30 -2.09
C LEU A 261 -16.85 7.49 -3.60
N LEU A 262 -15.94 8.16 -4.32
CA LEU A 262 -16.11 8.39 -5.76
C LEU A 262 -15.08 7.65 -6.62
N ALA A 263 -13.81 7.64 -6.23
CA ALA A 263 -12.77 6.90 -6.93
C ALA A 263 -12.90 5.39 -6.62
N ILE A 264 -12.79 4.57 -7.67
CA ILE A 264 -12.81 3.10 -7.51
C ILE A 264 -11.58 2.61 -6.72
N MET A 265 -10.46 3.33 -6.83
CA MET A 265 -9.26 3.12 -6.01
C MET A 265 -9.28 4.09 -4.82
N PRO A 266 -8.96 3.64 -3.60
CA PRO A 266 -8.40 2.34 -3.27
C PRO A 266 -9.42 1.24 -2.96
N ALA A 267 -10.74 1.47 -3.05
CA ALA A 267 -11.77 0.47 -2.69
C ALA A 267 -11.52 -0.91 -3.32
N TYR A 268 -11.19 -0.94 -4.61
CA TYR A 268 -10.94 -2.14 -5.39
C TYR A 268 -9.70 -2.94 -4.97
N TYR A 269 -8.80 -2.39 -4.14
CA TYR A 269 -7.60 -3.11 -3.69
C TYR A 269 -7.94 -4.39 -2.92
N VAL A 270 -9.12 -4.47 -2.30
CA VAL A 270 -9.61 -5.68 -1.63
C VAL A 270 -9.76 -6.85 -2.60
N SER A 271 -10.14 -6.60 -3.85
CA SER A 271 -10.28 -7.62 -4.90
C SER A 271 -8.95 -8.32 -5.21
N TRP A 272 -7.82 -7.68 -4.90
CA TRP A 272 -6.50 -8.24 -5.19
C TRP A 272 -5.69 -8.56 -3.95
N GLY A 273 -6.03 -7.98 -2.80
CA GLY A 273 -5.20 -8.01 -1.61
C GLY A 273 -4.02 -7.02 -1.66
N ARG A 274 -4.13 -5.88 -2.36
CA ARG A 274 -3.04 -4.88 -2.54
C ARG A 274 -2.71 -4.05 -1.28
N TYR A 275 -2.65 -4.70 -0.12
CA TYR A 275 -2.52 -4.05 1.19
C TYR A 275 -1.12 -3.49 1.46
N THR A 276 -0.06 -4.11 0.92
CA THR A 276 1.30 -3.56 1.01
C THR A 276 1.41 -2.22 0.28
N GLN A 277 0.87 -2.12 -0.94
CA GLN A 277 0.83 -0.88 -1.71
C GLN A 277 -0.03 0.19 -1.03
N LEU A 278 -1.21 -0.19 -0.53
CA LEU A 278 -2.07 0.69 0.27
C LEU A 278 -1.31 1.27 1.46
N SER A 279 -0.58 0.44 2.21
CA SER A 279 0.21 0.87 3.37
C SER A 279 1.32 1.85 2.96
N GLY A 280 1.98 1.61 1.82
CA GLY A 280 2.93 2.57 1.26
C GLY A 280 2.28 3.91 0.90
N LEU A 281 1.07 3.89 0.32
CA LEU A 281 0.31 5.10 -0.02
C LEU A 281 -0.26 5.81 1.21
N LEU A 282 -0.43 5.12 2.34
CA LEU A 282 -0.75 5.73 3.63
C LEU A 282 0.43 6.56 4.19
N LEU A 283 1.64 6.04 4.00
CA LEU A 283 2.91 6.67 4.42
C LEU A 283 3.27 7.90 3.59
N LEU A 284 3.08 7.84 2.27
CA LEU A 284 3.56 8.85 1.33
C LEU A 284 3.10 10.29 1.64
N PRO A 285 1.81 10.55 1.94
CA PRO A 285 1.33 11.88 2.34
C PRO A 285 2.05 12.48 3.55
N GLY A 286 2.32 11.68 4.58
CA GLY A 286 3.03 12.13 5.79
C GLY A 286 4.47 12.49 5.49
N LEU A 287 5.15 11.67 4.69
CA LEU A 287 6.49 11.94 4.22
C LEU A 287 6.57 13.23 3.40
N ALA A 288 5.62 13.46 2.49
CA ALA A 288 5.55 14.67 1.68
C ALA A 288 5.34 15.94 2.54
N ILE A 289 4.52 15.86 3.60
CA ILE A 289 4.31 16.98 4.55
C ILE A 289 5.60 17.25 5.34
N ALA A 290 6.21 16.21 5.92
CA ALA A 290 7.46 16.34 6.69
C ALA A 290 8.58 16.93 5.84
N TRP A 291 8.71 16.49 4.59
CA TRP A 291 9.67 17.01 3.62
C TRP A 291 9.44 18.49 3.30
N ALA A 292 8.20 18.87 2.99
CA ALA A 292 7.86 20.26 2.69
C ALA A 292 8.15 21.19 3.89
N GLU A 293 7.87 20.75 5.12
CA GLU A 293 8.24 21.48 6.34
C GLU A 293 9.76 21.52 6.58
N ALA A 294 10.49 20.47 6.22
CA ALA A 294 11.94 20.42 6.25
C ALA A 294 12.58 21.37 5.23
N LEU A 295 12.02 21.52 4.02
CA LEU A 295 12.50 22.51 3.05
C LEU A 295 12.25 23.94 3.54
N ARG A 296 11.02 24.23 4.00
CA ARG A 296 10.59 25.57 4.42
C ARG A 296 11.28 26.04 5.68
N GLY A 297 11.10 25.32 6.79
CA GLY A 297 11.65 25.68 8.11
C GLY A 297 13.04 25.12 8.34
N GLY A 298 13.29 23.90 7.83
CA GLY A 298 14.53 23.12 7.94
C GLY A 298 15.16 23.08 9.31
N GLN A 299 14.27 22.85 10.26
CA GLN A 299 14.58 22.38 11.58
C GLN A 299 15.03 20.92 11.50
N ARG A 300 16.00 20.53 12.34
CA ARG A 300 16.55 19.17 12.35
C ARG A 300 15.49 18.11 12.65
N SER A 301 14.46 18.44 13.44
CA SER A 301 13.37 17.52 13.75
C SER A 301 12.61 17.07 12.50
N HIS A 302 12.32 17.97 11.56
CA HIS A 302 11.63 17.61 10.30
C HIS A 302 12.46 16.67 9.45
N TRP A 303 13.78 16.90 9.36
CA TRP A 303 14.71 16.01 8.68
C TRP A 303 14.77 14.63 9.32
N ALA A 304 14.73 14.54 10.65
CA ALA A 304 14.62 13.24 11.34
C ALA A 304 13.30 12.51 11.01
N LEU A 305 12.17 13.22 10.96
CA LEU A 305 10.89 12.62 10.54
C LEU A 305 10.92 12.13 9.08
N VAL A 306 11.62 12.85 8.20
CA VAL A 306 11.85 12.44 6.81
C VAL A 306 12.68 11.16 6.77
N SER A 307 13.80 11.08 7.51
CA SER A 307 14.64 9.89 7.56
C SER A 307 13.88 8.65 8.03
N LEU A 308 13.11 8.78 9.12
CA LEU A 308 12.30 7.68 9.65
C LEU A 308 11.27 7.19 8.64
N GLN A 309 10.57 8.10 7.96
CA GLN A 309 9.55 7.74 6.98
C GLN A 309 10.12 7.19 5.67
N LEU A 310 11.27 7.69 5.20
CA LEU A 310 11.99 7.09 4.06
C LEU A 310 12.45 5.67 4.37
N ALA A 311 13.03 5.48 5.56
CA ALA A 311 13.46 4.17 6.06
C ALA A 311 12.26 3.21 6.14
N GLY A 312 11.19 3.61 6.81
CA GLY A 312 9.96 2.83 6.92
C GLY A 312 9.33 2.47 5.58
N LEU A 313 9.20 3.45 4.67
CA LEU A 313 8.60 3.22 3.35
C LEU A 313 9.40 2.22 2.50
N SER A 314 10.73 2.18 2.66
CA SER A 314 11.58 1.17 2.00
C SER A 314 11.34 -0.27 2.50
N LEU A 315 10.84 -0.43 3.73
CA LEU A 315 10.48 -1.73 4.30
C LEU A 315 9.03 -2.12 4.00
N VAL A 316 8.17 -1.13 3.74
CA VAL A 316 6.74 -1.34 3.47
C VAL A 316 6.47 -1.57 2.00
N HIS A 317 7.02 -0.76 1.09
CA HIS A 317 6.80 -0.94 -0.35
C HIS A 317 7.79 -0.16 -1.24
N PHE A 318 8.59 -0.87 -2.05
CA PHE A 318 9.60 -0.23 -2.92
C PHE A 318 9.04 0.63 -4.05
N ARG A 319 8.00 0.18 -4.75
CA ARG A 319 7.41 0.99 -5.85
C ARG A 319 6.86 2.32 -5.33
N VAL A 320 6.19 2.32 -4.17
CA VAL A 320 5.68 3.54 -3.56
C VAL A 320 6.80 4.42 -2.97
N LEU A 321 7.92 3.83 -2.53
CA LEU A 321 9.12 4.62 -2.22
C LEU A 321 9.57 5.45 -3.43
N ILE A 322 9.60 4.86 -4.63
CA ILE A 322 9.95 5.61 -5.85
C ILE A 322 8.91 6.70 -6.13
N PHE A 323 7.63 6.43 -5.91
CA PHE A 323 6.58 7.43 -6.08
C PHE A 323 6.76 8.61 -5.11
N ALA A 324 7.11 8.32 -3.87
CA ALA A 324 7.42 9.33 -2.87
C ALA A 324 8.64 10.14 -3.29
N LEU A 325 9.76 9.49 -3.66
CA LEU A 325 10.98 10.16 -4.11
C LEU A 325 10.72 11.09 -5.30
N ALA A 326 9.87 10.68 -6.26
CA ALA A 326 9.44 11.53 -7.37
C ALA A 326 8.69 12.79 -6.88
N LEU A 327 7.76 12.65 -5.94
CA LEU A 327 7.06 13.79 -5.34
C LEU A 327 8.02 14.71 -4.56
N LEU A 328 8.93 14.14 -3.78
CA LEU A 328 9.92 14.89 -3.01
C LEU A 328 10.85 15.68 -3.93
N ALA A 329 11.25 15.07 -5.06
CA ALA A 329 12.06 15.72 -6.09
C ALA A 329 11.30 16.90 -6.73
N VAL A 330 10.02 16.73 -7.09
CA VAL A 330 9.19 17.84 -7.62
C VAL A 330 9.09 18.98 -6.61
N GLN A 331 8.83 18.68 -5.33
CA GLN A 331 8.74 19.70 -4.28
C GLN A 331 10.08 20.42 -4.06
N ALA A 332 11.20 19.68 -4.07
CA ALA A 332 12.53 20.24 -3.91
C ALA A 332 12.91 21.13 -5.09
N SER A 333 12.70 20.67 -6.33
CA SER A 333 12.98 21.44 -7.54
C SER A 333 12.23 22.77 -7.56
N LEU A 334 10.93 22.76 -7.24
CA LEU A 334 10.14 23.99 -7.16
C LEU A 334 10.59 24.91 -6.01
N PHE A 335 10.97 24.33 -4.86
CA PHE A 335 11.49 25.10 -3.74
C PHE A 335 12.82 25.79 -4.07
N PHE A 336 13.78 25.08 -4.66
CA PHE A 336 15.08 25.64 -5.02
C PHE A 336 14.97 26.67 -6.15
N TRP A 337 14.11 26.41 -7.15
CA TRP A 337 13.81 27.38 -8.20
C TRP A 337 13.33 28.72 -7.63
N GLN A 338 12.51 28.68 -6.59
CA GLN A 338 11.91 29.89 -6.02
C GLN A 338 12.74 30.57 -4.94
N ARG A 339 13.55 29.81 -4.19
CA ARG A 339 14.20 30.31 -2.97
C ARG A 339 15.72 30.17 -2.94
N GLY A 340 16.34 29.37 -3.81
CA GLY A 340 17.81 29.29 -3.97
C GLY A 340 18.63 28.86 -2.75
N ARG A 341 18.06 28.17 -1.75
CA ARG A 341 18.74 27.89 -0.46
C ARG A 341 19.56 26.60 -0.45
N LEU A 342 20.75 26.59 -1.07
CA LEU A 342 21.62 25.41 -1.18
C LEU A 342 21.98 24.73 0.17
N ALA A 343 21.97 25.45 1.28
CA ALA A 343 22.20 24.89 2.62
C ALA A 343 21.23 23.74 2.99
N ARG A 344 20.07 23.63 2.34
CA ARG A 344 19.14 22.50 2.54
C ARG A 344 19.65 21.20 1.93
N VAL A 345 20.49 21.24 0.89
CA VAL A 345 20.99 20.05 0.19
C VAL A 345 21.80 19.16 1.14
N GLY A 346 22.66 19.73 1.99
CA GLY A 346 23.42 18.95 2.97
C GLY A 346 22.52 18.18 3.95
N MET A 347 21.43 18.80 4.41
CA MET A 347 20.46 18.14 5.29
C MET A 347 19.62 17.08 4.56
N MET A 348 19.32 17.29 3.27
CA MET A 348 18.66 16.27 2.43
C MET A 348 19.55 15.03 2.33
N LEU A 349 20.83 15.22 1.99
CA LEU A 349 21.81 14.15 1.89
C LEU A 349 22.00 13.42 3.22
N LEU A 350 22.13 14.15 4.33
CA LEU A 350 22.22 13.57 5.66
C LEU A 350 20.96 12.75 6.02
N SER A 351 19.78 13.24 5.64
CA SER A 351 18.52 12.54 5.91
C SER A 351 18.41 11.26 5.11
N SER A 352 18.80 11.31 3.83
CA SER A 352 18.88 10.13 2.96
C SER A 352 19.90 9.12 3.49
N LEU A 353 21.10 9.55 3.87
CA LEU A 353 22.11 8.69 4.47
C LEU A 353 21.61 8.03 5.76
N THR A 354 20.95 8.81 6.63
CA THR A 354 20.36 8.28 7.86
C THR A 354 19.28 7.23 7.55
N ALA A 355 18.44 7.45 6.54
CA ALA A 355 17.45 6.46 6.14
C ALA A 355 18.09 5.16 5.63
N LEU A 356 19.16 5.26 4.83
CA LEU A 356 19.94 4.11 4.36
C LEU A 356 20.61 3.34 5.52
N LEU A 357 21.16 4.07 6.50
CA LEU A 357 21.75 3.47 7.70
C LEU A 357 20.70 2.72 8.54
N LEU A 358 19.52 3.30 8.72
CA LEU A 358 18.42 2.67 9.47
C LEU A 358 17.90 1.39 8.82
N THR A 359 18.09 1.21 7.51
CA THR A 359 17.63 0.03 6.76
C THR A 359 18.77 -0.80 6.17
N THR A 360 20.00 -0.60 6.63
CA THR A 360 21.19 -1.27 6.08
C THR A 360 21.07 -2.80 6.03
N PRO A 361 20.61 -3.52 7.07
CA PRO A 361 20.50 -4.97 7.00
C PRO A 361 19.56 -5.45 5.88
N TRP A 362 18.47 -4.72 5.66
CA TRP A 362 17.51 -4.98 4.60
C TRP A 362 18.06 -4.65 3.22
N LEU A 363 18.71 -3.50 3.07
CA LEU A 363 19.30 -3.09 1.79
C LEU A 363 20.44 -4.03 1.38
N TRP A 364 21.21 -4.55 2.34
CA TRP A 364 22.22 -5.56 2.09
C TRP A 364 21.61 -6.87 1.56
N LEU A 365 20.53 -7.34 2.19
CA LEU A 365 19.80 -8.53 1.73
C LEU A 365 19.27 -8.34 0.29
N LEU A 366 18.65 -7.20 0.00
CA LEU A 366 18.13 -6.89 -1.33
C LEU A 366 19.25 -6.76 -2.37
N ALA A 367 20.38 -6.16 -2.00
CA ALA A 367 21.54 -6.06 -2.87
C ALA A 367 22.06 -7.46 -3.25
N ARG A 368 22.18 -8.35 -2.26
CA ARG A 368 22.65 -9.73 -2.44
C ARG A 368 21.71 -10.59 -3.26
N ARG A 369 20.40 -10.53 -2.98
CA ARG A 369 19.41 -11.48 -3.53
C ARG A 369 18.70 -10.98 -4.77
N THR A 370 18.70 -9.67 -5.05
CA THR A 370 17.94 -9.09 -6.16
C THR A 370 18.79 -8.22 -7.07
N LEU A 371 19.46 -7.19 -6.54
CA LEU A 371 20.13 -6.19 -7.38
C LEU A 371 21.37 -6.74 -8.09
N MET A 372 22.28 -7.40 -7.37
CA MET A 372 23.50 -7.98 -7.98
C MET A 372 23.17 -9.05 -9.03
N PRO A 373 22.26 -10.01 -8.79
CA PRO A 373 21.83 -10.95 -9.82
C PRO A 373 21.18 -10.28 -11.04
N ALA A 374 20.32 -9.26 -10.85
CA ALA A 374 19.66 -8.57 -11.96
C ALA A 374 20.66 -7.78 -12.83
N LEU A 375 21.68 -7.17 -12.21
CA LEU A 375 22.77 -6.49 -12.94
C LEU A 375 23.62 -7.48 -13.74
N ALA A 376 23.85 -8.68 -13.21
CA ALA A 376 24.63 -9.71 -13.90
C ALA A 376 23.92 -10.31 -15.12
N SER A 377 22.57 -10.29 -15.15
CA SER A 377 21.75 -10.93 -16.18
C SER A 377 21.11 -9.98 -17.20
N ASN A 378 21.45 -8.68 -17.19
CA ASN A 378 20.74 -7.62 -17.94
C ASN A 378 19.22 -7.59 -17.66
N GLY A 379 18.78 -8.12 -16.51
CA GLY A 379 17.37 -8.25 -16.12
C GLY A 379 16.69 -6.95 -15.68
N LEU A 380 17.28 -5.78 -15.97
CA LEU A 380 16.71 -4.47 -15.65
C LEU A 380 15.69 -3.97 -16.69
N ALA A 381 15.64 -4.59 -17.87
CA ALA A 381 14.60 -4.31 -18.86
C ALA A 381 13.34 -5.14 -18.55
N GLY A 382 12.17 -4.48 -18.55
CA GLY A 382 10.88 -5.16 -18.49
C GLY A 382 10.46 -5.68 -19.87
N GLY A 383 9.82 -6.85 -19.92
CA GLY A 383 9.22 -7.38 -21.15
C GLY A 383 8.04 -6.52 -21.64
N GLY A 384 7.79 -6.52 -22.95
CA GLY A 384 6.80 -5.65 -23.60
C GLY A 384 5.38 -5.79 -23.04
N SER A 385 4.83 -7.01 -23.00
CA SER A 385 3.45 -7.25 -22.51
C SER A 385 3.27 -7.03 -21.01
N TYR A 386 4.35 -7.10 -20.22
CA TYR A 386 4.32 -6.88 -18.77
C TYR A 386 4.03 -5.41 -18.41
N ASN A 387 4.28 -4.49 -19.33
CA ASN A 387 4.05 -3.05 -19.15
C ASN A 387 2.91 -2.50 -19.99
N ASP A 388 2.07 -3.39 -20.55
CA ASP A 388 0.92 -2.98 -21.35
C ASP A 388 0.01 -2.02 -20.58
N PHE A 389 -0.52 -1.03 -21.30
CA PHE A 389 -1.40 -0.03 -20.73
C PHE A 389 -2.81 -0.61 -20.54
N SER A 390 -3.22 -0.85 -19.30
CA SER A 390 -4.56 -1.31 -18.99
C SER A 390 -5.59 -0.18 -19.06
N SER A 391 -6.11 0.06 -20.26
CA SER A 391 -7.17 1.05 -20.50
C SER A 391 -8.42 0.78 -19.65
N GLY A 392 -8.79 -0.50 -19.48
CA GLY A 392 -9.91 -0.92 -18.66
C GLY A 392 -9.74 -0.55 -17.18
N LEU A 393 -8.52 -0.60 -16.63
CA LEU A 393 -8.27 -0.15 -15.27
C LEU A 393 -8.35 1.37 -15.14
N LEU A 394 -7.75 2.12 -16.07
CA LEU A 394 -7.74 3.58 -16.00
C LEU A 394 -9.16 4.16 -16.10
N TRP A 395 -9.95 3.68 -17.06
CA TRP A 395 -11.27 4.23 -17.36
C TRP A 395 -12.42 3.52 -16.62
N SER A 396 -12.10 2.69 -15.63
CA SER A 396 -13.11 2.01 -14.81
C SER A 396 -13.93 2.96 -13.93
N GLY A 397 -15.22 2.65 -13.77
CA GLY A 397 -16.12 3.37 -12.87
C GLY A 397 -16.24 4.86 -13.20
N GLN A 398 -16.05 5.72 -12.19
CA GLN A 398 -16.15 7.17 -12.34
C GLN A 398 -14.85 7.84 -12.80
N ASN A 399 -13.79 7.09 -13.11
CA ASN A 399 -12.46 7.65 -13.31
C ASN A 399 -12.38 8.63 -14.50
N GLU A 400 -13.12 8.42 -15.59
CA GLU A 400 -13.16 9.35 -16.73
C GLU A 400 -13.54 10.77 -16.28
N TRP A 401 -14.64 10.88 -15.51
CA TRP A 401 -15.11 12.14 -14.95
C TRP A 401 -14.13 12.72 -13.93
N LEU A 402 -13.54 11.87 -13.08
CA LEU A 402 -12.57 12.31 -12.08
C LEU A 402 -11.29 12.86 -12.73
N VAL A 403 -10.79 12.23 -13.79
CA VAL A 403 -9.65 12.73 -14.56
C VAL A 403 -10.00 14.08 -15.19
N GLY A 404 -11.15 14.20 -15.84
CA GLY A 404 -11.62 15.47 -16.42
C GLY A 404 -11.75 16.59 -15.38
N MET A 405 -12.34 16.29 -14.22
CA MET A 405 -12.46 17.24 -13.10
C MET A 405 -11.11 17.63 -12.52
N ALA A 406 -10.17 16.69 -12.38
CA ALA A 406 -8.84 16.96 -11.86
C ALA A 406 -8.04 17.84 -12.84
N LEU A 407 -8.14 17.60 -14.15
CA LEU A 407 -7.52 18.44 -15.17
C LEU A 407 -8.12 19.86 -15.16
N LEU A 408 -9.45 19.99 -15.09
CA LEU A 408 -10.10 21.29 -14.96
C LEU A 408 -9.66 22.02 -13.68
N ALA A 409 -9.64 21.33 -12.55
CA ALA A 409 -9.17 21.88 -11.27
C ALA A 409 -7.70 22.31 -11.36
N ALA A 410 -6.87 21.54 -12.07
CA ALA A 410 -5.48 21.88 -12.30
C ALA A 410 -5.34 23.12 -13.20
N LEU A 411 -6.12 23.24 -14.27
CA LEU A 411 -6.14 24.42 -15.15
C LEU A 411 -6.57 25.68 -14.38
N ILE A 412 -7.64 25.61 -13.58
CA ILE A 412 -8.08 26.71 -12.72
C ILE A 412 -6.98 27.06 -11.71
N GLY A 413 -6.40 26.05 -11.06
CA GLY A 413 -5.30 26.22 -10.11
C GLY A 413 -4.08 26.90 -10.73
N LEU A 414 -3.65 26.47 -11.92
CA LEU A 414 -2.55 27.10 -12.66
C LEU A 414 -2.90 28.53 -13.08
N GLY A 415 -4.11 28.77 -13.57
CA GLY A 415 -4.61 30.11 -13.90
C GLY A 415 -4.60 31.07 -12.70
N GLN A 416 -4.89 30.55 -11.51
CA GLN A 416 -4.80 31.27 -10.24
C GLN A 416 -3.41 31.18 -9.58
N ARG A 417 -2.40 30.64 -10.27
CA ARG A 417 -1.00 30.50 -9.82
C ARG A 417 -0.84 29.73 -8.50
N GLN A 418 -1.69 28.73 -8.29
CA GLN A 418 -1.66 27.85 -7.14
C GLN A 418 -0.60 26.77 -7.33
N GLN A 419 0.48 26.84 -6.55
CA GLN A 419 1.57 25.86 -6.60
C GLN A 419 1.12 24.40 -6.38
N PRO A 420 0.15 24.08 -5.51
CA PRO A 420 -0.32 22.71 -5.35
C PRO A 420 -0.76 22.04 -6.65
N ALA A 421 -1.41 22.77 -7.56
CA ALA A 421 -1.81 22.25 -8.86
C ALA A 421 -0.59 21.85 -9.70
N LEU A 422 0.43 22.71 -9.75
CA LEU A 422 1.68 22.42 -10.45
C LEU A 422 2.42 21.22 -9.84
N ILE A 423 2.49 21.12 -8.52
CA ILE A 423 3.15 19.99 -7.83
C ILE A 423 2.48 18.66 -8.22
N MET A 424 1.15 18.58 -8.19
CA MET A 424 0.42 17.34 -8.50
C MET A 424 0.53 16.96 -9.98
N LEU A 425 0.46 17.94 -10.90
CA LEU A 425 0.64 17.69 -12.33
C LEU A 425 2.04 17.20 -12.67
N LEU A 426 3.08 17.87 -12.14
CA LEU A 426 4.46 17.46 -12.37
C LEU A 426 4.73 16.08 -11.76
N TRP A 427 4.20 15.81 -10.57
CA TRP A 427 4.35 14.50 -9.94
C TRP A 427 3.70 13.39 -10.79
N ALA A 428 2.44 13.56 -11.22
CA ALA A 428 1.78 12.59 -12.10
C ALA A 428 2.55 12.40 -13.43
N GLY A 429 3.05 13.49 -14.02
CA GLY A 429 3.88 13.43 -15.23
C GLY A 429 5.18 12.67 -15.03
N VAL A 430 5.88 12.89 -13.91
CA VAL A 430 7.11 12.14 -13.57
C VAL A 430 6.79 10.66 -13.37
N LEU A 431 5.68 10.29 -12.73
CA LEU A 431 5.29 8.89 -12.58
C LEU A 431 5.04 8.21 -13.94
N LEU A 432 4.35 8.90 -14.87
CA LEU A 432 4.12 8.40 -16.23
C LEU A 432 5.43 8.21 -17.01
N ILE A 433 6.39 9.13 -16.85
CA ILE A 433 7.72 9.01 -17.44
C ILE A 433 8.49 7.84 -16.82
N LEU A 434 8.38 7.62 -15.51
CA LEU A 434 9.06 6.51 -14.83
C LEU A 434 8.50 5.15 -15.25
N SER A 435 7.21 5.03 -15.52
CA SER A 435 6.61 3.80 -16.07
C SER A 435 6.84 3.64 -17.57
N ASN A 436 7.07 4.74 -18.29
CA ASN A 436 7.31 4.77 -19.73
C ASN A 436 8.54 5.62 -20.07
N PRO A 437 9.78 5.14 -19.80
CA PRO A 437 11.00 5.93 -20.00
C PRO A 437 11.17 6.42 -21.43
N TRP A 438 10.64 5.69 -22.41
CA TRP A 438 10.61 6.08 -23.81
C TRP A 438 9.92 7.43 -24.04
N LEU A 439 9.03 7.91 -23.17
CA LEU A 439 8.47 9.26 -23.26
C LEU A 439 9.54 10.35 -23.19
N LEU A 440 10.67 10.10 -22.52
CA LEU A 440 11.79 11.06 -22.48
C LEU A 440 12.35 11.34 -23.86
N THR A 441 12.34 10.38 -24.78
CA THR A 441 12.88 10.58 -26.12
C THR A 441 11.98 11.49 -26.96
N TYR A 442 10.68 11.61 -26.62
CA TYR A 442 9.78 12.58 -27.24
C TYR A 442 9.83 13.96 -26.57
N LEU A 443 10.02 14.01 -25.25
CA LEU A 443 10.00 15.25 -24.47
C LEU A 443 11.35 15.99 -24.46
N ALA A 444 12.47 15.26 -24.43
CA ALA A 444 13.80 15.83 -24.35
C ALA A 444 14.12 16.76 -25.52
N PRO A 445 13.76 16.47 -26.79
CA PRO A 445 14.05 17.38 -27.90
C PRO A 445 13.32 18.71 -27.78
N ALA A 446 12.05 18.70 -27.35
CA ALA A 446 11.30 19.94 -27.12
C ALA A 446 11.91 20.79 -25.99
N ALA A 447 12.27 20.14 -24.87
CA ALA A 447 12.96 20.82 -23.77
C ALA A 447 14.34 21.33 -24.17
N GLY A 448 15.08 20.55 -24.97
CA GLY A 448 16.36 20.90 -25.55
C GLY A 448 16.26 22.13 -26.44
N LEU A 449 15.25 22.21 -27.32
CA LEU A 449 15.02 23.38 -28.16
C LEU A 449 14.79 24.65 -27.32
N VAL A 450 13.92 24.57 -26.31
CA VAL A 450 13.63 25.71 -25.42
C VAL A 450 14.90 26.14 -24.67
N LEU A 451 15.64 25.19 -24.10
CA LEU A 451 16.89 25.48 -23.39
C LEU A 451 17.96 26.05 -24.33
N LEU A 452 18.03 25.58 -25.58
CA LEU A 452 18.95 26.08 -26.59
C LEU A 452 18.65 27.54 -26.93
N LEU A 453 17.38 27.87 -27.18
CA LEU A 453 16.94 29.25 -27.46
C LEU A 453 17.25 30.19 -26.29
N TRP A 454 17.02 29.72 -25.04
CA TRP A 454 17.38 30.47 -23.85
C TRP A 454 18.90 30.63 -23.70
N ALA A 455 19.67 29.56 -23.92
CA ALA A 455 21.12 29.56 -23.84
C ALA A 455 21.77 30.49 -24.87
N ILE A 456 21.27 30.49 -26.11
CA ILE A 456 21.72 31.40 -27.17
C ILE A 456 21.42 32.85 -26.77
N ARG A 457 20.20 33.13 -26.30
CA ARG A 457 19.80 34.47 -25.85
C ARG A 457 20.63 34.97 -24.67
N GLY A 458 20.98 34.06 -23.74
CA GLY A 458 21.76 34.36 -22.54
C GLY A 458 23.28 34.20 -22.70
N ARG A 459 23.78 33.84 -23.89
CA ARG A 459 25.19 33.47 -24.15
C ARG A 459 25.76 32.43 -23.16
N ASN A 460 24.92 31.49 -22.71
CA ASN A 460 25.29 30.45 -21.76
C ASN A 460 25.66 29.15 -22.49
N TRP A 461 26.91 29.04 -22.91
CA TRP A 461 27.43 27.88 -23.65
C TRP A 461 27.25 26.53 -22.95
N PRO A 462 27.48 26.39 -21.62
CA PRO A 462 27.19 25.15 -20.91
C PRO A 462 25.73 24.69 -21.06
N ALA A 463 24.77 25.61 -20.93
CA ALA A 463 23.36 25.30 -21.14
C ALA A 463 23.07 24.91 -22.60
N GLY A 464 23.76 25.53 -23.56
CA GLY A 464 23.67 25.18 -24.98
C GLY A 464 24.15 23.76 -25.29
N ILE A 465 25.22 23.29 -24.65
CA ILE A 465 25.72 21.91 -24.80
C ILE A 465 24.72 20.90 -24.24
N ILE A 466 24.17 21.18 -23.05
CA ILE A 466 23.12 20.34 -22.45
C ILE A 466 21.89 20.29 -23.37
N ALA A 467 21.51 21.45 -23.93
CA ALA A 467 20.39 21.56 -24.84
C ALA A 467 20.56 20.74 -26.14
N LEU A 468 21.77 20.74 -26.72
CA LEU A 468 22.12 19.88 -27.85
C LEU A 468 22.05 18.39 -27.49
N GLY A 469 22.54 18.00 -26.31
CA GLY A 469 22.40 16.63 -25.81
C GLY A 469 20.94 16.19 -25.69
N LEU A 470 20.06 17.06 -25.17
CA LEU A 470 18.62 16.80 -25.08
C LEU A 470 17.95 16.69 -26.46
N LEU A 471 18.39 17.46 -27.46
CA LEU A 471 17.92 17.36 -28.85
C LEU A 471 18.28 16.00 -29.49
N LEU A 472 19.44 15.44 -29.13
CA LEU A 472 19.91 14.15 -29.63
C LEU A 472 19.22 12.96 -28.95
N LEU A 473 18.61 13.15 -27.76
CA LEU A 473 17.75 12.16 -27.11
C LEU A 473 16.38 12.11 -27.79
N ASN A 474 16.32 11.59 -29.02
CA ASN A 474 15.09 11.43 -29.79
C ASN A 474 14.80 9.96 -30.15
N PRO A 475 13.55 9.60 -30.51
CA PRO A 475 13.16 8.20 -30.70
C PRO A 475 13.86 7.53 -31.90
N TRP A 476 14.37 8.32 -32.85
CA TRP A 476 15.13 7.82 -34.00
C TRP A 476 16.57 7.43 -33.64
N LEU A 477 17.14 8.04 -32.60
CA LEU A 477 18.52 7.84 -32.18
C LEU A 477 18.66 6.98 -30.92
N VAL A 478 17.69 7.05 -30.01
CA VAL A 478 17.74 6.38 -28.70
C VAL A 478 16.43 5.65 -28.44
N ALA A 479 16.52 4.33 -28.28
CA ALA A 479 15.42 3.50 -27.79
C ALA A 479 15.62 3.22 -26.30
N LEU A 480 14.69 3.68 -25.47
CA LEU A 480 14.70 3.37 -24.03
C LEU A 480 13.75 2.20 -23.75
N PRO A 481 14.20 1.15 -23.04
CA PRO A 481 13.34 0.02 -22.71
C PRO A 481 12.33 0.39 -21.62
N TYR A 482 11.30 -0.43 -21.49
CA TYR A 482 10.51 -0.43 -20.26
C TYR A 482 11.36 -0.90 -19.08
N LEU A 483 11.06 -0.40 -17.89
CA LEU A 483 11.67 -0.89 -16.65
C LEU A 483 10.77 -1.97 -16.05
N TRP A 484 11.37 -3.01 -15.47
CA TRP A 484 10.63 -4.06 -14.77
C TRP A 484 9.97 -3.58 -13.46
N LEU A 485 10.51 -2.51 -12.88
CA LEU A 485 10.20 -2.11 -11.50
C LEU A 485 8.93 -1.27 -11.38
N ILE A 486 8.64 -0.39 -12.34
CA ILE A 486 7.44 0.47 -12.33
C ILE A 486 6.63 0.20 -13.59
N THR A 487 5.45 -0.40 -13.41
CA THR A 487 4.52 -0.69 -14.50
C THR A 487 3.43 0.38 -14.58
N ASN A 488 2.78 0.47 -15.74
CA ASN A 488 1.64 1.36 -15.96
C ASN A 488 0.50 1.09 -14.97
N ASP A 489 0.18 -0.18 -14.71
CA ASP A 489 -0.88 -0.55 -13.78
C ASP A 489 -0.65 -0.01 -12.37
N VAL A 490 0.57 -0.08 -11.84
CA VAL A 490 0.87 0.40 -10.48
C VAL A 490 0.70 1.92 -10.38
N VAL A 491 1.05 2.65 -11.45
CA VAL A 491 0.81 4.10 -11.54
C VAL A 491 -0.69 4.36 -11.58
N ILE A 492 -1.43 3.71 -12.49
CA ILE A 492 -2.88 3.88 -12.68
C ILE A 492 -3.63 3.68 -11.36
N ILE A 493 -3.38 2.57 -10.67
CA ILE A 493 -4.08 2.23 -9.42
C ILE A 493 -3.70 3.14 -8.25
N SER A 494 -2.72 4.04 -8.43
CA SER A 494 -2.29 5.05 -7.44
C SER A 494 -2.69 6.47 -7.81
N LEU A 495 -3.24 6.71 -9.01
CA LEU A 495 -3.63 8.05 -9.49
C LEU A 495 -4.74 8.70 -8.66
N PHE A 496 -5.50 7.93 -7.87
CA PHE A 496 -6.52 8.49 -6.98
C PHE A 496 -5.94 9.54 -6.00
N VAL A 497 -4.65 9.44 -5.63
CA VAL A 497 -3.99 10.42 -4.74
C VAL A 497 -3.87 11.80 -5.40
N PRO A 498 -3.17 11.99 -6.53
CA PRO A 498 -3.10 13.30 -7.18
C PRO A 498 -4.46 13.79 -7.68
N LEU A 499 -5.33 12.90 -8.17
CA LEU A 499 -6.69 13.27 -8.60
C LEU A 499 -7.49 13.88 -7.45
N ALA A 500 -7.53 13.22 -6.29
CA ALA A 500 -8.26 13.71 -5.12
C ALA A 500 -7.71 15.04 -4.58
N VAL A 501 -6.39 15.21 -4.55
CA VAL A 501 -5.75 16.48 -4.11
C VAL A 501 -6.09 17.62 -5.07
N LEU A 502 -6.09 17.37 -6.39
CA LEU A 502 -6.47 18.38 -7.39
C LEU A 502 -7.95 18.73 -7.32
N ILE A 503 -8.85 17.74 -7.31
CA ILE A 503 -10.30 17.96 -7.24
C ILE A 503 -10.68 18.68 -5.95
N GLY A 504 -10.14 18.26 -4.80
CA GLY A 504 -10.35 18.95 -3.53
C GLY A 504 -9.88 20.40 -3.59
N GLY A 505 -8.71 20.65 -4.15
CA GLY A 505 -8.18 21.98 -4.40
C GLY A 505 -9.10 22.85 -5.25
N GLY A 506 -9.53 22.34 -6.41
CA GLY A 506 -10.47 23.02 -7.30
C GLY A 506 -11.80 23.34 -6.61
N ALA A 507 -12.35 22.39 -5.84
CA ALA A 507 -13.55 22.60 -5.05
C ALA A 507 -13.38 23.72 -4.01
N ALA A 508 -12.20 23.81 -3.38
CA ALA A 508 -11.90 24.92 -2.47
C ALA A 508 -11.87 26.26 -3.21
N LEU A 509 -11.16 26.36 -4.35
CA LEU A 509 -11.11 27.59 -5.15
C LEU A 509 -12.51 28.03 -5.61
N CYS A 510 -13.34 27.11 -6.08
CA CYS A 510 -14.73 27.41 -6.46
C CYS A 510 -15.54 27.89 -5.25
N TRP A 511 -15.41 27.23 -4.10
CA TRP A 511 -16.09 27.62 -2.87
C TRP A 511 -15.73 29.05 -2.44
N ASP A 512 -14.47 29.42 -2.58
CA ASP A 512 -13.97 30.74 -2.20
C ASP A 512 -14.46 31.86 -3.12
N GLU A 513 -14.74 31.56 -4.39
CA GLU A 513 -15.35 32.52 -5.33
C GLU A 513 -16.86 32.65 -5.12
N ILE A 514 -17.56 31.55 -4.84
CA ILE A 514 -19.02 31.50 -4.71
C ILE A 514 -19.48 32.07 -3.36
N ALA A 515 -18.84 31.66 -2.27
CA ALA A 515 -19.30 31.97 -0.91
C ALA A 515 -19.35 33.48 -0.58
N PRO A 516 -18.44 34.34 -1.09
CA PRO A 516 -18.54 35.79 -0.93
C PRO A 516 -19.57 36.44 -1.85
N ARG A 517 -19.72 35.96 -3.11
CA ARG A 517 -20.62 36.57 -4.11
C ARG A 517 -22.10 36.36 -3.78
N LEU A 518 -22.46 35.25 -3.13
CA LEU A 518 -23.81 35.03 -2.60
C LEU A 518 -24.13 35.82 -1.32
N ARG A 519 -23.13 36.46 -0.68
CA ARG A 519 -23.39 37.43 0.41
C ARG A 519 -23.74 38.77 -0.23
N TRP A 520 -24.99 38.90 -0.67
CA TRP A 520 -25.47 40.06 -1.41
C TRP A 520 -25.36 41.39 -0.63
N PRO A 521 -24.84 42.49 -1.23
CA PRO A 521 -25.05 43.84 -0.71
C PRO A 521 -25.68 44.83 -1.71
N ARG A 522 -26.26 44.40 -2.86
CA ARG A 522 -26.61 45.34 -3.96
C ARG A 522 -28.10 45.62 -4.25
N ILE A 523 -29.06 44.85 -3.73
CA ILE A 523 -30.51 45.00 -4.04
C ILE A 523 -31.13 46.00 -3.08
N LEU A 524 -30.62 46.10 -1.85
CA LEU A 524 -31.05 47.12 -0.90
C LEU A 524 -30.44 48.51 -1.14
N ARG A 525 -29.51 48.66 -2.11
CA ARG A 525 -29.01 49.98 -2.53
C ARG A 525 -29.81 50.58 -3.69
N LEU A 526 -30.51 49.77 -4.48
CA LEU A 526 -31.34 50.25 -5.61
C LEU A 526 -32.76 50.66 -5.19
N SER A 527 -33.22 50.27 -3.98
CA SER A 527 -34.47 50.78 -3.40
C SER A 527 -34.28 52.03 -2.53
N ALA A 528 -33.04 52.45 -2.27
CA ALA A 528 -32.72 53.61 -1.43
C ALA A 528 -32.55 54.92 -2.22
N SER A 529 -32.54 54.88 -3.56
CA SER A 529 -32.39 56.06 -4.42
C SER A 529 -33.72 56.66 -4.90
N ALA A 530 -34.87 56.20 -4.39
CA ALA A 530 -36.20 56.63 -4.84
C ALA A 530 -37.13 57.15 -3.73
N LEU A 531 -36.63 57.43 -2.52
CA LEU A 531 -37.44 57.99 -1.44
C LEU A 531 -36.78 59.23 -0.80
N PRO A 532 -37.54 60.31 -0.53
CA PRO A 532 -37.01 61.50 0.15
C PRO A 532 -36.63 61.15 1.60
N GLN A 533 -35.52 61.72 2.06
CA GLN A 533 -34.94 61.48 3.38
C GLN A 533 -35.95 61.70 4.53
N PRO A 534 -36.15 60.72 5.43
CA PRO A 534 -36.60 60.98 6.78
C PRO A 534 -35.41 60.95 7.75
N GLN A 535 -35.42 61.92 8.66
CA GLN A 535 -34.48 62.06 9.76
C GLN A 535 -34.61 60.90 10.77
N SER A 536 -33.46 60.46 11.27
CA SER A 536 -33.25 59.74 12.55
C SER A 536 -34.12 58.51 12.85
N LEU A 537 -33.72 57.35 12.30
CA LEU A 537 -33.89 56.04 12.96
C LEU A 537 -32.62 55.20 12.73
N PRO A 538 -32.08 54.50 13.74
CA PRO A 538 -30.94 53.62 13.55
C PRO A 538 -31.43 52.35 12.86
N LEU A 539 -31.38 52.33 11.53
CA LEU A 539 -31.58 51.11 10.74
C LEU A 539 -30.44 50.13 11.07
N ARG A 540 -30.64 49.29 12.10
CA ARG A 540 -29.89 48.06 12.29
C ARG A 540 -29.98 47.30 10.98
N SER A 541 -28.88 47.26 10.24
CA SER A 541 -28.75 46.42 9.06
C SER A 541 -29.08 44.98 9.46
N VAL A 542 -30.28 44.52 9.14
CA VAL A 542 -30.66 43.11 9.29
C VAL A 542 -29.84 42.35 8.25
N ARG A 543 -28.61 41.97 8.62
CA ARG A 543 -27.84 41.00 7.85
C ARG A 543 -28.64 39.69 7.90
N PRO A 544 -29.03 39.08 6.78
CA PRO A 544 -29.69 37.79 6.82
C PRO A 544 -28.66 36.73 7.27
N LEU A 545 -28.60 36.48 8.59
CA LEU A 545 -27.73 35.48 9.22
C LEU A 545 -27.98 34.06 8.70
N TRP A 546 -29.13 33.84 8.05
CA TRP A 546 -29.61 32.54 7.55
C TRP A 546 -28.99 32.13 6.21
N GLN A 547 -28.67 33.07 5.32
CA GLN A 547 -28.16 32.77 3.97
C GLN A 547 -26.81 32.02 3.93
N PRO A 548 -25.76 32.41 4.67
CA PRO A 548 -24.49 31.67 4.66
C PRO A 548 -24.59 30.32 5.37
N ARG A 549 -25.58 30.13 6.24
CA ARG A 549 -25.85 28.84 6.89
C ARG A 549 -26.55 27.88 5.92
N ILE A 550 -27.59 28.34 5.23
CA ILE A 550 -28.30 27.54 4.21
C ILE A 550 -27.32 27.07 3.14
N LEU A 551 -26.49 27.96 2.57
CA LEU A 551 -25.51 27.57 1.55
C LEU A 551 -24.54 26.47 2.04
N ARG A 552 -24.06 26.58 3.29
CA ARG A 552 -23.18 25.57 3.89
C ARG A 552 -23.90 24.24 4.12
N LEU A 553 -25.16 24.29 4.57
CA LEU A 553 -25.98 23.09 4.75
C LEU A 553 -26.29 22.42 3.41
N SER A 554 -26.67 23.19 2.38
CA SER A 554 -26.88 22.69 1.03
C SER A 554 -25.62 22.08 0.43
N ALA A 555 -24.46 22.73 0.59
CA ALA A 555 -23.18 22.17 0.14
C ALA A 555 -22.81 20.88 0.91
N SER A 556 -23.06 20.85 2.22
CA SER A 556 -22.82 19.64 3.04
C SER A 556 -23.76 18.50 2.62
N ALA A 557 -25.04 18.79 2.39
CA ALA A 557 -26.03 17.84 1.91
C ALA A 557 -25.67 17.32 0.50
N LEU A 558 -25.18 18.19 -0.39
CA LEU A 558 -24.69 17.79 -1.71
C LEU A 558 -23.48 16.85 -1.58
N LEU A 559 -22.49 17.17 -0.75
CA LEU A 559 -21.32 16.32 -0.54
C LEU A 559 -21.71 14.96 0.05
N LEU A 560 -22.64 14.92 1.00
CA LEU A 560 -23.17 13.66 1.55
C LEU A 560 -24.00 12.89 0.52
N GLY A 561 -24.81 13.57 -0.29
CA GLY A 561 -25.59 12.96 -1.36
C GLY A 561 -24.72 12.33 -2.45
N LEU A 562 -23.69 13.05 -2.90
CA LEU A 562 -22.68 12.53 -3.82
C LEU A 562 -21.90 11.37 -3.20
N GLY A 563 -21.56 11.47 -1.92
CA GLY A 563 -20.88 10.41 -1.18
C GLY A 563 -21.74 9.15 -1.06
N LEU A 564 -23.03 9.30 -0.77
CA LEU A 564 -23.96 8.17 -0.70
C LEU A 564 -24.14 7.54 -2.07
N TRP A 565 -24.39 8.35 -3.11
CA TRP A 565 -24.51 7.85 -4.48
C TRP A 565 -23.27 7.07 -4.93
N GLY A 566 -22.08 7.64 -4.76
CA GLY A 566 -20.83 6.97 -5.13
C GLY A 566 -20.56 5.72 -4.27
N GLY A 567 -20.82 5.80 -2.96
CA GLY A 567 -20.71 4.66 -2.06
C GLY A 567 -21.62 3.49 -2.44
N LEU A 568 -22.88 3.78 -2.81
CA LEU A 568 -23.83 2.78 -3.31
C LEU A 568 -23.35 2.17 -4.63
N ALA A 569 -22.82 2.99 -5.56
CA ALA A 569 -22.27 2.53 -6.82
C ALA A 569 -21.03 1.63 -6.66
N GLN A 570 -20.29 1.78 -5.55
CA GLN A 570 -19.10 0.98 -5.23
C GLN A 570 -19.38 -0.24 -4.36
N ARG A 571 -20.63 -0.54 -3.98
CA ARG A 571 -20.90 -1.71 -3.11
C ARG A 571 -20.47 -3.03 -3.72
N SER A 572 -20.62 -3.18 -5.03
CA SER A 572 -20.21 -4.37 -5.80
C SER A 572 -18.82 -4.21 -6.43
N VAL A 573 -17.91 -3.45 -5.81
CA VAL A 573 -16.56 -3.22 -6.34
C VAL A 573 -15.70 -4.49 -6.39
N ILE A 574 -16.07 -5.53 -5.62
CA ILE A 574 -15.33 -6.79 -5.60
C ILE A 574 -15.46 -7.49 -6.95
N ASN A 575 -14.32 -7.78 -7.56
CA ASN A 575 -14.27 -8.58 -8.77
C ASN A 575 -14.61 -10.04 -8.46
N GLN A 576 -15.72 -10.54 -8.99
CA GLN A 576 -16.18 -11.90 -8.70
C GLN A 576 -15.19 -12.99 -9.17
N VAL A 577 -14.43 -12.73 -10.25
CA VAL A 577 -13.38 -13.66 -10.74
C VAL A 577 -12.25 -13.82 -9.73
N THR A 578 -12.10 -12.86 -8.82
CA THR A 578 -11.04 -12.88 -7.81
C THR A 578 -11.40 -13.63 -6.53
N ILE A 579 -12.65 -14.06 -6.39
CA ILE A 579 -13.12 -14.84 -5.24
C ILE A 579 -12.80 -16.31 -5.52
N LEU A 580 -11.76 -16.83 -4.85
CA LEU A 580 -11.29 -18.20 -5.05
C LEU A 580 -11.93 -19.19 -4.07
N ALA A 581 -12.63 -18.75 -3.04
CA ALA A 581 -13.11 -19.62 -1.99
C ALA A 581 -14.49 -19.18 -1.49
N THR A 582 -15.26 -20.18 -1.10
CA THR A 582 -16.63 -20.08 -0.62
C THR A 582 -16.72 -20.37 0.89
N PRO A 583 -17.89 -20.16 1.54
CA PRO A 583 -18.08 -20.58 2.92
C PRO A 583 -17.86 -22.10 3.14
N ALA A 584 -18.18 -22.92 2.13
CA ALA A 584 -17.94 -24.37 2.17
C ALA A 584 -16.43 -24.68 2.23
N ASP A 585 -15.61 -23.94 1.48
CA ASP A 585 -14.16 -24.07 1.55
C ASP A 585 -13.62 -23.71 2.94
N TYR A 586 -14.13 -22.64 3.56
CA TYR A 586 -13.69 -22.26 4.91
C TYR A 586 -14.04 -23.34 5.96
N ALA A 587 -15.22 -23.95 5.86
CA ALA A 587 -15.62 -25.07 6.71
C ALA A 587 -14.70 -26.29 6.50
N ALA A 588 -14.38 -26.62 5.25
CA ALA A 588 -13.47 -27.72 4.91
C ALA A 588 -12.05 -27.48 5.43
N LEU A 589 -11.52 -26.26 5.31
CA LEU A 589 -10.21 -25.89 5.85
C LEU A 589 -10.16 -26.02 7.38
N THR A 590 -11.25 -25.69 8.06
CA THR A 590 -11.39 -25.87 9.52
C THR A 590 -11.41 -27.36 9.90
N TRP A 591 -12.10 -28.18 9.11
CA TRP A 591 -12.09 -29.64 9.26
C TRP A 591 -10.69 -30.20 9.05
N VAL A 592 -9.99 -29.80 7.98
CA VAL A 592 -8.62 -30.24 7.68
C VAL A 592 -7.67 -29.95 8.84
N ALA A 593 -7.75 -28.75 9.42
CA ALA A 593 -6.87 -28.36 10.52
C ALA A 593 -6.94 -29.31 11.74
N SER A 594 -8.10 -29.96 11.95
CA SER A 594 -8.37 -30.84 13.10
C SER A 594 -8.35 -32.34 12.77
N HIS A 595 -8.52 -32.73 11.51
CA HIS A 595 -8.71 -34.14 11.11
C HIS A 595 -7.60 -34.73 10.23
N THR A 596 -6.59 -33.95 9.87
CA THR A 596 -5.43 -34.47 9.10
C THR A 596 -4.11 -34.28 9.86
N PRO A 597 -3.10 -35.12 9.60
CA PRO A 597 -1.75 -34.93 10.14
C PRO A 597 -1.17 -33.55 9.79
N SER A 598 -0.25 -33.04 10.61
CA SER A 598 0.41 -31.76 10.37
C SER A 598 1.37 -31.77 9.18
N ASP A 599 1.89 -32.94 8.82
CA ASP A 599 2.77 -33.19 7.68
C ASP A 599 2.00 -33.62 6.42
N ALA A 600 0.66 -33.59 6.45
CA ALA A 600 -0.15 -33.92 5.30
C ALA A 600 0.18 -33.04 4.08
N PHE A 601 0.29 -33.69 2.92
CA PHE A 601 0.55 -33.07 1.62
C PHE A 601 -0.67 -33.23 0.72
N PHE A 602 -1.22 -32.09 0.31
CA PHE A 602 -2.45 -31.99 -0.46
C PHE A 602 -2.19 -31.69 -1.93
N LEU A 603 -2.78 -32.48 -2.81
CA LEU A 603 -2.99 -32.07 -4.20
C LEU A 603 -4.16 -31.10 -4.27
N ILE A 604 -3.94 -29.98 -4.95
CA ILE A 604 -4.96 -28.99 -5.25
C ILE A 604 -4.99 -28.67 -6.75
N ASN A 605 -6.14 -28.21 -7.25
CA ASN A 605 -6.22 -27.67 -8.60
C ASN A 605 -5.46 -26.33 -8.72
N HIS A 606 -4.89 -26.09 -9.90
CA HIS A 606 -4.15 -24.86 -10.18
C HIS A 606 -4.39 -24.35 -11.61
N SER A 607 -3.95 -23.12 -11.88
CA SER A 607 -4.02 -22.46 -13.18
C SER A 607 -2.84 -21.50 -13.36
N GLY A 608 -2.52 -21.17 -14.61
CA GLY A 608 -1.43 -20.26 -14.96
C GLY A 608 -1.61 -18.88 -14.36
N TRP A 609 -0.51 -18.29 -13.87
CA TRP A 609 -0.53 -16.92 -13.34
C TRP A 609 0.63 -16.05 -13.80
N LEU A 610 1.85 -16.42 -13.47
CA LEU A 610 3.07 -15.71 -13.90
C LEU A 610 3.92 -16.64 -14.77
N PRO A 611 4.86 -16.10 -15.59
CA PRO A 611 5.77 -16.93 -16.35
C PRO A 611 6.49 -17.93 -15.43
N GLY A 612 6.23 -19.22 -15.61
CA GLY A 612 6.80 -20.30 -14.80
C GLY A 612 6.21 -20.44 -13.39
N SER A 613 5.04 -19.88 -13.09
CA SER A 613 4.39 -20.08 -11.78
C SER A 613 2.87 -20.21 -11.90
N GLN A 614 2.33 -21.18 -11.18
CA GLN A 614 0.90 -21.44 -11.09
C GLN A 614 0.28 -20.76 -9.86
N ARG A 615 -1.05 -20.68 -9.83
CA ARG A 615 -1.85 -20.29 -8.67
C ARG A 615 -2.93 -21.33 -8.40
N GLY A 616 -3.34 -21.50 -7.16
CA GLY A 616 -4.54 -22.27 -6.85
C GLY A 616 -5.81 -21.63 -7.42
N VAL A 617 -6.82 -22.44 -7.67
CA VAL A 617 -8.11 -22.00 -8.25
C VAL A 617 -9.28 -22.07 -7.28
N ASP A 618 -9.10 -22.71 -6.12
CA ASP A 618 -10.14 -22.91 -5.11
C ASP A 618 -9.61 -22.68 -3.68
N GLY A 619 -10.43 -23.00 -2.67
CA GLY A 619 -10.08 -22.90 -1.26
C GLY A 619 -8.88 -23.73 -0.83
N GLY A 620 -8.49 -24.76 -1.59
CA GLY A 620 -7.34 -25.61 -1.29
C GLY A 620 -6.04 -24.81 -1.24
N TRP A 621 -5.94 -23.67 -1.93
CA TRP A 621 -4.74 -22.84 -1.88
C TRP A 621 -4.51 -22.17 -0.51
N TRP A 622 -5.54 -22.12 0.33
CA TRP A 622 -5.47 -21.58 1.68
C TRP A 622 -5.03 -22.62 2.72
N LEU A 623 -4.84 -23.88 2.35
CA LEU A 623 -4.39 -24.95 3.24
C LEU A 623 -3.07 -24.59 3.94
N LEU A 624 -2.05 -24.18 3.19
CA LEU A 624 -0.76 -23.83 3.79
C LEU A 624 -0.83 -22.63 4.76
N PRO A 625 -1.34 -21.46 4.37
CA PRO A 625 -1.40 -20.32 5.29
C PRO A 625 -2.34 -20.52 6.48
N LEU A 626 -3.48 -21.22 6.34
CA LEU A 626 -4.46 -21.34 7.44
C LEU A 626 -4.24 -22.59 8.30
N THR A 627 -3.87 -23.71 7.70
CA THR A 627 -3.77 -25.00 8.41
C THR A 627 -2.32 -25.45 8.61
N GLY A 628 -1.37 -24.91 7.85
CA GLY A 628 0.03 -25.33 7.86
C GLY A 628 0.33 -26.57 7.02
N ARG A 629 -0.67 -27.19 6.38
CA ARG A 629 -0.50 -28.38 5.54
C ARG A 629 0.04 -28.00 4.17
N GLN A 630 0.93 -28.83 3.64
CA GLN A 630 1.61 -28.57 2.36
C GLN A 630 0.65 -28.75 1.19
N THR A 631 0.88 -28.02 0.10
CA THR A 631 0.09 -28.12 -1.14
C THR A 631 0.99 -28.29 -2.35
N THR A 632 0.54 -29.05 -3.36
CA THR A 632 1.26 -29.22 -4.63
C THR A 632 1.52 -27.90 -5.36
N THR A 633 0.68 -26.89 -5.10
CA THR A 633 0.81 -25.52 -5.58
C THR A 633 0.91 -24.59 -4.36
N PRO A 634 2.11 -24.36 -3.81
CA PRO A 634 2.29 -23.45 -2.67
C PRO A 634 2.08 -21.98 -3.10
N PRO A 635 2.00 -21.03 -2.15
CA PRO A 635 2.09 -19.61 -2.48
C PRO A 635 3.39 -19.34 -3.26
N VAL A 636 3.30 -18.50 -4.31
CA VAL A 636 4.39 -18.19 -5.25
C VAL A 636 5.63 -17.58 -4.56
N LEU A 637 5.57 -17.29 -3.26
CA LEU A 637 6.77 -17.04 -2.45
C LEU A 637 7.83 -18.16 -2.57
N TYR A 638 7.44 -19.38 -2.98
CA TYR A 638 8.38 -20.48 -3.24
C TYR A 638 9.47 -20.12 -4.26
N ILE A 639 9.22 -19.20 -5.20
CA ILE A 639 10.18 -18.81 -6.25
C ILE A 639 11.45 -18.16 -5.70
N TYR A 640 11.44 -17.72 -4.44
CA TYR A 640 12.60 -17.18 -3.74
C TYR A 640 13.44 -18.26 -3.04
N GLY A 641 13.04 -19.53 -3.13
CA GLY A 641 13.72 -20.67 -2.54
C GLY A 641 14.97 -21.10 -3.31
N ASP A 642 15.52 -22.24 -2.89
CA ASP A 642 16.63 -22.87 -3.61
C ASP A 642 16.23 -23.25 -5.06
N PRO A 643 17.07 -23.00 -6.08
CA PRO A 643 16.73 -23.31 -7.47
C PRO A 643 16.29 -24.75 -7.72
N ALA A 644 16.85 -25.74 -7.01
CA ALA A 644 16.46 -27.14 -7.15
C ALA A 644 15.05 -27.39 -6.58
N TYR A 645 14.72 -26.74 -5.47
CA TYR A 645 13.36 -26.78 -4.91
C TYR A 645 12.35 -26.10 -5.85
N VAL A 646 12.68 -24.92 -6.37
CA VAL A 646 11.84 -24.19 -7.34
C VAL A 646 11.58 -25.05 -8.58
N ALA A 647 12.63 -25.63 -9.16
CA ALA A 647 12.52 -26.49 -10.34
C ALA A 647 11.66 -27.74 -10.06
N ARG A 648 11.78 -28.34 -8.86
CA ARG A 648 10.94 -29.48 -8.46
C ARG A 648 9.46 -29.10 -8.38
N VAL A 649 9.12 -27.98 -7.75
CA VAL A 649 7.73 -27.50 -7.65
C VAL A 649 7.17 -27.20 -9.04
N GLN A 650 7.93 -26.50 -9.89
CA GLN A 650 7.52 -26.18 -11.27
C GLN A 650 7.33 -27.44 -12.12
N ALA A 651 8.20 -28.44 -11.97
CA ALA A 651 8.07 -29.72 -12.68
C ALA A 651 6.81 -30.49 -12.24
N LEU A 652 6.52 -30.51 -10.93
CA LEU A 652 5.30 -31.11 -10.40
C LEU A 652 4.05 -30.39 -10.93
N GLU A 653 4.03 -29.06 -10.86
CA GLU A 653 2.95 -28.23 -11.40
C GLU A 653 2.74 -28.47 -12.90
N GLN A 654 3.82 -28.53 -13.68
CA GLN A 654 3.75 -28.79 -15.12
C GLN A 654 3.21 -30.19 -15.43
N GLN A 655 3.60 -31.22 -14.68
CA GLN A 655 3.08 -32.58 -14.86
C GLN A 655 1.59 -32.65 -14.55
N LEU A 656 1.15 -32.04 -13.45
CA LEU A 656 -0.26 -31.94 -13.11
C LEU A 656 -1.07 -31.15 -14.16
N ALA A 657 -0.50 -30.05 -14.69
CA ALA A 657 -1.12 -29.26 -15.76
C ALA A 657 -1.24 -30.03 -17.08
N SER A 658 -0.35 -30.99 -17.32
CA SER A 658 -0.33 -31.81 -18.55
C SER A 658 -1.30 -33.00 -18.52
N TYR A 659 -2.02 -33.21 -17.41
CA TYR A 659 -3.01 -34.27 -17.31
C TYR A 659 -4.11 -34.12 -18.36
N THR A 660 -4.40 -35.22 -19.06
CA THR A 660 -5.51 -35.37 -20.00
C THR A 660 -6.35 -36.57 -19.58
N PRO A 661 -7.70 -36.48 -19.66
CA PRO A 661 -8.57 -37.62 -19.42
C PRO A 661 -8.15 -38.85 -20.24
N GLY A 662 -8.16 -40.04 -19.62
CA GLY A 662 -7.66 -41.29 -20.20
C GLY A 662 -6.21 -41.65 -19.85
N ASN A 663 -5.53 -40.81 -19.03
CA ASN A 663 -4.17 -41.07 -18.53
C ASN A 663 -4.12 -41.04 -16.98
N GLU A 664 -5.12 -41.63 -16.34
CA GLU A 664 -5.29 -41.63 -14.87
C GLU A 664 -4.14 -42.35 -14.15
N GLN A 665 -3.61 -43.43 -14.73
CA GLN A 665 -2.52 -44.19 -14.11
C GLN A 665 -1.26 -43.32 -13.89
N ALA A 666 -0.90 -42.49 -14.86
CA ALA A 666 0.25 -41.59 -14.70
C ALA A 666 0.04 -40.56 -13.57
N LEU A 667 -1.21 -40.14 -13.35
CA LEU A 667 -1.58 -39.26 -12.24
C LEU A 667 -1.51 -39.99 -10.89
N PHE A 668 -1.92 -41.26 -10.83
CA PHE A 668 -1.81 -42.08 -9.62
C PHE A 668 -0.35 -42.37 -9.27
N ASP A 669 0.48 -42.71 -10.26
CA ASP A 669 1.91 -42.92 -10.07
C ASP A 669 2.60 -41.64 -9.58
N LEU A 670 2.18 -40.48 -10.07
CA LEU A 670 2.64 -39.17 -9.59
C LEU A 670 2.29 -38.93 -8.12
N ILE A 671 1.05 -39.23 -7.73
CA ILE A 671 0.55 -39.10 -6.34
C ILE A 671 1.40 -39.94 -5.38
N VAL A 672 1.68 -41.19 -5.77
CA VAL A 672 2.51 -42.11 -4.98
C VAL A 672 3.95 -41.62 -4.92
N ARG A 673 4.54 -41.22 -6.05
CA ARG A 673 5.94 -40.76 -6.14
C ARG A 673 6.20 -39.51 -5.30
N GLU A 674 5.29 -38.55 -5.35
CA GLU A 674 5.42 -37.29 -4.59
C GLU A 674 4.92 -37.40 -3.15
N LYS A 675 4.43 -38.58 -2.74
CA LYS A 675 3.90 -38.86 -1.39
C LYS A 675 2.74 -37.94 -1.03
N ILE A 676 1.84 -37.71 -1.98
CA ILE A 676 0.62 -36.94 -1.77
C ILE A 676 -0.34 -37.79 -0.93
N THR A 677 -0.79 -37.25 0.21
CA THR A 677 -1.62 -37.96 1.19
C THR A 677 -3.10 -37.61 1.11
N TYR A 678 -3.43 -36.45 0.54
CA TYR A 678 -4.82 -35.99 0.39
C TYR A 678 -5.02 -35.24 -0.92
N LEU A 679 -6.25 -35.22 -1.41
CA LEU A 679 -6.69 -34.42 -2.55
C LEU A 679 -7.79 -33.47 -2.08
N TYR A 680 -7.74 -32.20 -2.50
CA TYR A 680 -8.75 -31.19 -2.19
C TYR A 680 -9.40 -30.70 -3.49
N PHE A 681 -10.73 -30.70 -3.51
CA PHE A 681 -11.53 -30.14 -4.60
C PHE A 681 -12.58 -29.20 -4.04
N GLY A 682 -12.51 -27.91 -4.43
CA GLY A 682 -13.57 -26.95 -4.11
C GLY A 682 -14.81 -27.09 -5.02
N PRO A 683 -15.86 -26.28 -4.78
CA PRO A 683 -17.14 -26.38 -5.50
C PRO A 683 -17.05 -26.13 -7.01
N ASN A 684 -16.06 -25.34 -7.43
CA ASN A 684 -15.76 -25.04 -8.82
C ASN A 684 -14.50 -25.80 -9.26
N ALA A 685 -14.47 -27.12 -9.06
CA ALA A 685 -13.30 -27.95 -9.32
C ALA A 685 -12.72 -27.67 -10.72
N GLY A 686 -11.39 -27.50 -10.78
CA GLY A 686 -10.63 -27.17 -11.99
C GLY A 686 -10.49 -28.36 -12.93
N THR A 687 -9.33 -28.50 -13.57
CA THR A 687 -9.07 -29.58 -14.54
C THR A 687 -9.21 -30.97 -13.93
N LEU A 688 -8.75 -31.15 -12.69
CA LEU A 688 -8.89 -32.41 -11.95
C LEU A 688 -10.21 -32.41 -11.20
N LYS A 689 -10.96 -33.50 -11.36
CA LYS A 689 -12.26 -33.68 -10.73
C LYS A 689 -12.27 -34.86 -9.75
N PRO A 690 -13.11 -34.82 -8.69
CA PRO A 690 -13.23 -35.92 -7.73
C PRO A 690 -13.56 -37.27 -8.38
N GLU A 691 -14.36 -37.26 -9.46
CA GLU A 691 -14.84 -38.49 -10.12
C GLU A 691 -13.71 -39.36 -10.71
N ILE A 692 -12.52 -38.79 -10.92
CA ILE A 692 -11.32 -39.52 -11.35
C ILE A 692 -10.87 -40.53 -10.27
N PHE A 693 -11.09 -40.21 -9.01
CA PHE A 693 -10.55 -40.93 -7.85
C PHE A 693 -11.62 -41.73 -7.11
N VAL A 694 -12.86 -41.24 -7.09
CA VAL A 694 -13.96 -41.89 -6.37
C VAL A 694 -14.24 -43.28 -6.94
N GLY A 695 -14.20 -44.30 -6.07
CA GLY A 695 -14.41 -45.70 -6.46
C GLY A 695 -13.16 -46.43 -6.91
N HIS A 696 -12.01 -45.74 -7.04
CA HIS A 696 -10.73 -46.38 -7.33
C HIS A 696 -10.07 -46.88 -6.03
N PRO A 697 -9.52 -48.12 -6.00
CA PRO A 697 -8.75 -48.59 -4.84
C PRO A 697 -7.63 -47.62 -4.47
N GLY A 698 -7.49 -47.33 -3.17
CA GLY A 698 -6.47 -46.42 -2.65
C GLY A 698 -6.91 -44.95 -2.49
N PHE A 699 -8.18 -44.63 -2.77
CA PHE A 699 -8.75 -43.29 -2.61
C PHE A 699 -10.05 -43.36 -1.80
N GLU A 700 -10.07 -42.72 -0.62
CA GLU A 700 -11.22 -42.72 0.29
C GLU A 700 -11.76 -41.30 0.47
N VAL A 701 -13.05 -41.10 0.20
CA VAL A 701 -13.70 -39.80 0.47
C VAL A 701 -13.88 -39.65 1.98
N VAL A 702 -13.16 -38.70 2.58
CA VAL A 702 -13.19 -38.44 4.03
C VAL A 702 -13.98 -37.20 4.42
N TYR A 703 -14.29 -36.34 3.44
CA TYR A 703 -15.13 -35.17 3.60
C TYR A 703 -15.86 -34.86 2.30
N GLN A 704 -17.17 -34.64 2.37
CA GLN A 704 -17.97 -34.17 1.25
C GLN A 704 -19.14 -33.33 1.75
N VAL A 705 -19.03 -32.01 1.61
CA VAL A 705 -20.05 -31.05 2.08
C VAL A 705 -20.10 -29.85 1.12
N ASP A 706 -21.30 -29.47 0.69
CA ASP A 706 -21.57 -28.27 -0.11
C ASP A 706 -20.65 -28.10 -1.34
N GLY A 707 -20.36 -29.20 -2.02
CA GLY A 707 -19.52 -29.23 -3.23
C GLY A 707 -18.01 -29.30 -2.97
N VAL A 708 -17.55 -29.20 -1.72
CA VAL A 708 -16.16 -29.47 -1.37
C VAL A 708 -15.96 -30.96 -1.10
N THR A 709 -14.97 -31.57 -1.75
CA THR A 709 -14.60 -32.98 -1.55
C THR A 709 -13.14 -33.09 -1.12
N ILE A 710 -12.88 -33.85 -0.05
CA ILE A 710 -11.52 -34.22 0.37
C ILE A 710 -11.39 -35.74 0.32
N ILE A 711 -10.33 -36.20 -0.34
CA ILE A 711 -10.04 -37.62 -0.55
C ILE A 711 -8.71 -37.94 0.13
N ALA A 712 -8.70 -38.93 1.01
CA ALA A 712 -7.49 -39.49 1.59
C ALA A 712 -6.89 -40.52 0.62
N VAL A 713 -5.55 -40.50 0.50
CA VAL A 713 -4.80 -41.45 -0.32
C VAL A 713 -4.30 -42.57 0.58
N THR A 714 -4.75 -43.79 0.32
CA THR A 714 -4.39 -45.02 1.05
C THR A 714 -3.58 -45.99 0.20
N LEU A 715 -3.10 -45.54 -0.97
CA LEU A 715 -2.23 -46.33 -1.84
C LEU A 715 -0.96 -46.77 -1.09
N PRO A 716 -0.55 -48.05 -1.23
CA PRO A 716 0.68 -48.53 -0.61
C PRO A 716 1.90 -47.77 -1.16
N ALA A 717 2.90 -47.55 -0.30
CA ALA A 717 4.17 -46.97 -0.72
C ALA A 717 4.76 -47.78 -1.89
N PRO A 718 5.44 -47.12 -2.86
CA PRO A 718 6.00 -47.85 -3.98
C PRO A 718 6.98 -48.90 -3.45
N ALA A 719 6.95 -50.10 -4.04
CA ALA A 719 7.94 -51.11 -3.73
C ALA A 719 9.34 -50.49 -3.94
N PRO A 720 10.30 -50.70 -3.02
CA PRO A 720 11.65 -50.24 -3.24
C PRO A 720 12.13 -50.77 -4.59
N ASP A 721 12.77 -49.90 -5.39
CA ASP A 721 13.35 -50.31 -6.66
C ASP A 721 14.16 -51.59 -6.43
N PRO A 722 13.96 -52.65 -7.25
CA PRO A 722 14.76 -53.85 -7.12
C PRO A 722 16.23 -53.45 -7.16
N PRO A 723 17.09 -54.01 -6.29
CA PRO A 723 18.50 -53.66 -6.27
C PRO A 723 19.02 -53.81 -7.70
N THR A 724 19.49 -52.70 -8.27
CA THR A 724 20.19 -52.76 -9.54
C THR A 724 21.46 -53.52 -9.27
N ASP A 725 21.49 -54.79 -9.68
CA ASP A 725 22.69 -55.62 -9.77
C ASP A 725 23.64 -55.01 -10.82
N ARG A 726 24.25 -53.88 -10.46
CA ARG A 726 25.43 -53.28 -11.07
C ARG A 726 26.23 -52.52 -10.01
N GLN A 727 26.58 -53.21 -8.93
CA GLN A 727 27.81 -52.93 -8.19
C GLN A 727 28.51 -54.24 -7.86
N GLY A 728 29.28 -54.73 -8.83
CA GLY A 728 30.42 -55.57 -8.50
C GLY A 728 31.41 -54.73 -7.69
N ALA A 729 31.70 -55.23 -6.49
CA ALA A 729 32.91 -55.02 -5.69
C ALA A 729 33.57 -53.63 -5.69
N LEU A 730 33.61 -52.99 -4.53
CA LEU A 730 34.87 -52.59 -3.86
C LEU A 730 34.56 -52.06 -2.46
N ALA A 731 35.04 -52.78 -1.45
CA ALA A 731 35.12 -52.31 -0.07
C ALA A 731 36.10 -51.12 0.04
N PRO A 732 35.95 -50.22 1.04
CA PRO A 732 36.70 -48.98 1.11
C PRO A 732 38.06 -49.20 1.79
N PRO A 733 39.14 -48.52 1.37
CA PRO A 733 40.25 -48.25 2.26
C PRO A 733 40.01 -46.94 3.02
N ARG A 734 40.39 -47.00 4.29
CA ARG A 734 40.48 -45.87 5.23
C ARG A 734 41.63 -44.95 4.84
N GLY A 735 41.48 -43.65 5.12
CA GLY A 735 42.59 -42.82 5.57
C GLY A 735 42.89 -41.53 4.78
N ALA A 736 42.99 -40.45 5.56
CA ALA A 736 43.87 -39.29 5.41
C ALA A 736 43.56 -38.19 4.36
N ALA A 737 43.41 -36.99 4.93
CA ALA A 737 43.77 -35.65 4.46
C ALA A 737 44.62 -35.52 3.18
N ASP A 738 44.25 -34.56 2.31
CA ASP A 738 45.03 -33.34 2.04
C ASP A 738 44.47 -32.56 0.83
N TRP A 739 44.41 -31.22 0.96
CA TRP A 739 44.35 -30.25 -0.14
C TRP A 739 45.69 -30.30 -0.93
N PRO A 740 45.85 -29.84 -2.22
CA PRO A 740 45.30 -28.59 -2.78
C PRO A 740 45.02 -28.50 -4.33
N GLY A 741 44.23 -27.49 -4.73
CA GLY A 741 44.66 -26.44 -5.67
C GLY A 741 44.42 -26.51 -7.21
N TRP A 742 43.83 -25.41 -7.74
CA TRP A 742 44.07 -24.74 -9.06
C TRP A 742 43.75 -25.56 -10.35
N CYS A 743 43.28 -25.07 -11.50
CA CYS A 743 42.92 -23.77 -12.09
C CYS A 743 42.24 -24.01 -13.47
N CYS A 744 41.45 -23.04 -13.95
CA CYS A 744 41.20 -22.64 -15.36
C CYS A 744 40.71 -23.64 -16.43
N ALA A 745 39.54 -23.36 -17.04
CA ALA A 745 39.41 -23.02 -18.47
C ALA A 745 37.95 -22.71 -18.87
N ALA A 746 37.78 -21.68 -19.69
CA ALA A 746 36.52 -21.16 -20.23
C ALA A 746 36.30 -21.66 -21.69
N PRO A 747 35.40 -21.10 -22.53
CA PRO A 747 34.29 -21.84 -23.14
C PRO A 747 34.38 -21.99 -24.69
N GLN A 748 33.64 -22.94 -25.27
CA GLN A 748 33.37 -23.06 -26.71
C GLN A 748 31.86 -23.34 -26.90
N SER A 749 31.06 -22.41 -27.42
CA SER A 749 30.84 -22.02 -28.83
C SER A 749 29.90 -22.95 -29.61
N LYS A 750 28.93 -22.31 -30.30
CA LYS A 750 28.21 -22.66 -31.57
C LYS A 750 26.69 -22.65 -31.38
N ARG A 751 25.99 -21.66 -31.94
CA ARG A 751 25.64 -21.40 -33.37
C ARG A 751 24.32 -22.08 -33.77
N ASP A 752 23.40 -21.20 -34.16
CA ASP A 752 22.50 -21.27 -35.32
C ASP A 752 21.58 -22.48 -35.49
N ALA A 753 20.28 -22.21 -35.35
CA ALA A 753 19.28 -22.68 -36.31
C ALA A 753 18.10 -21.68 -36.38
N ARG A 754 18.09 -20.86 -37.44
CA ARG A 754 16.91 -20.16 -37.94
C ARG A 754 16.23 -21.02 -39.01
N SER A 755 15.00 -21.43 -38.75
CA SER A 755 13.91 -21.65 -39.72
C SER A 755 12.63 -21.74 -38.88
N GLY A 756 11.48 -21.17 -39.20
CA GLY A 756 10.97 -20.62 -40.44
C GLY A 756 9.55 -21.18 -40.63
N SER A 757 8.54 -20.55 -40.03
CA SER A 757 7.15 -20.71 -40.48
C SER A 757 6.28 -19.55 -39.99
N ARG A 758 5.93 -18.68 -40.93
CA ARG A 758 4.77 -17.78 -40.86
C ARG A 758 3.50 -18.63 -40.88
N LEU A 759 2.46 -18.23 -40.16
CA LEU A 759 1.05 -18.25 -40.60
C LEU A 759 0.19 -17.42 -39.61
N HIS A 760 -0.94 -16.95 -40.13
CA HIS A 760 -1.66 -15.71 -39.86
C HIS A 760 -2.49 -15.62 -38.55
N PRO A 761 -2.95 -14.41 -38.16
CA PRO A 761 -3.67 -14.14 -36.92
C PRO A 761 -5.19 -14.37 -37.05
N GLY A 762 -5.81 -14.73 -35.93
CA GLY A 762 -7.24 -14.68 -35.66
C GLY A 762 -7.45 -14.17 -34.24
#